data_AF-A0A4Q8UGJ0-F1
#
_entry.id   AF-A0A4Q8UGJ0-F1
#
_cell.length_a   1.000
_cell.length_b   1.000
_cell.length_c   1.000
_cell.angle_alpha   90.00
_cell.angle_beta   90.00
_cell.angle_gamma   90.00
#
_symmetry.space_group_name_H-M   'P 1'
#
loop_
_entity.id
_entity.type
_entity.pdbx_description
1 polymer ?
#
loop_
_entity_poly.entity_id
_entity_poly.type
_entity_poly.pdbx_seq_one_letter_code
_entity_poly.pdbx_strand_id
1 'polypeptide(L)'
;MKSLRTLHLSEGSPEQKRNELREYFLDSFDTYESLFSVLNHNDAFYQRPEKLRHPLIFYFGHTATFFVNKLMLAKTISTRINPKFEALFAVGVDEMSWDDLNERNYDWPNVEEVWAYRNTVRDLVLSLIETLPVSLPITWENVFWPIVMGIEHERIHLETSSVLIRQLDLKWVNPSEDWPVCTVSGPTPANRFKPVPYGAVKRDKPLDDSYYGWDNEYGFHSAEVDRFEMTQQLVSNGEFLNFVKDGGYYTDKYWEDEGNQWRTYTKAEHPTFWRKTEGGYVYRSMLEELALPLDWPVDVNYHEAKAYCNYMSEKLGESVRLPTEDEWSRMVDYSGFKGRLFEEGLNIGLGKYASSEPVINNKQGEFFDIAGNVWQWTETPIYPFDGFKVHPLYDDFTTPTYDNKHNLIKGGSWISTGNEASKDSRYAFRRHFFQHAGFRMVKSDTKITVTDFDYESDTQVSQYCAFHYGANRLGVENFAKASAEYCIAQNHGKSFGRALDLGCAVGRASFELAKVFDHVDGIDFSARFIKTAISMQERGEVRYNTITEGELTHFNVNKASDLGLVDVLSKVNFHQGDAGNLKPQFDNYDLIFMGNLVDRLSNPAEVIKEVIKRVNVGGLLIIASPFTWLEEYTPRENWLGGYKDDSGETLSSTQALIDTLANSAELVSEPQEIPFVIAETQRKHQYTFSQFNVFKRIL
;
A
#
# COMPACT_ATOMS: atom_id res chain seq x y z
N MET A 1 7.91 -3.94 27.71
CA MET A 1 7.69 -5.10 26.82
C MET A 1 8.92 -5.30 25.92
N LYS A 2 9.35 -6.52 25.59
CA LYS A 2 10.43 -6.75 24.59
C LYS A 2 9.87 -7.74 23.57
N SER A 3 9.79 -7.34 22.29
CA SER A 3 9.30 -8.21 21.23
C SER A 3 10.25 -9.37 20.97
N LEU A 4 9.71 -10.49 20.48
CA LEU A 4 10.51 -11.62 20.02
C LEU A 4 11.43 -11.23 18.86
N ARG A 5 12.58 -11.90 18.80
CA ARG A 5 13.54 -11.77 17.70
C ARG A 5 12.89 -12.14 16.37
N THR A 6 13.36 -11.52 15.29
CA THR A 6 12.85 -11.77 13.95
C THR A 6 13.03 -13.24 13.55
N LEU A 7 11.96 -13.83 13.03
CA LEU A 7 11.90 -15.24 12.69
C LEU A 7 12.90 -15.62 11.59
N HIS A 8 13.72 -16.64 11.82
CA HIS A 8 14.57 -17.24 10.80
C HIS A 8 13.75 -18.23 9.95
N LEU A 9 13.72 -18.11 8.63
CA LEU A 9 12.79 -18.84 7.75
C LEU A 9 13.34 -20.14 7.17
N SER A 10 14.63 -20.42 7.33
CA SER A 10 15.31 -21.55 6.66
C SER A 10 15.93 -22.60 7.59
N GLU A 11 15.87 -22.43 8.92
CA GLU A 11 16.52 -23.32 9.89
C GLU A 11 15.52 -23.93 10.89
N GLY A 12 15.94 -25.03 11.54
CA GLY A 12 15.16 -25.78 12.52
C GLY A 12 14.49 -27.04 11.95
N SER A 13 13.91 -27.86 12.82
CA SER A 13 12.99 -28.94 12.41
C SER A 13 11.59 -28.38 12.12
N PRO A 14 10.74 -29.08 11.35
CA PRO A 14 9.35 -28.66 11.13
C PRO A 14 8.56 -28.42 12.43
N GLU A 15 8.82 -29.21 13.48
CA GLU A 15 8.17 -29.05 14.80
C GLU A 15 8.70 -27.81 15.54
N GLN A 16 10.01 -27.58 15.52
CA GLN A 16 10.61 -26.36 16.09
C GLN A 16 10.08 -25.12 15.37
N LYS A 17 10.06 -25.14 14.03
CA LYS A 17 9.55 -24.02 13.24
C LYS A 17 8.07 -23.74 13.51
N ARG A 18 7.26 -24.79 13.70
CA ARG A 18 5.85 -24.62 14.08
C ARG A 18 5.70 -23.85 15.39
N ASN A 19 6.50 -24.20 16.40
CA ASN A 19 6.48 -23.52 17.69
C ASN A 19 6.97 -22.08 17.56
N GLU A 20 8.05 -21.85 16.81
CA GLU A 20 8.57 -20.50 16.57
C GLU A 20 7.55 -19.62 15.82
N LEU A 21 6.88 -20.14 14.79
CA LEU A 21 5.80 -19.45 14.07
C LEU A 21 4.64 -19.08 15.02
N ARG A 22 4.25 -20.03 15.88
CA ARG A 22 3.20 -19.81 16.88
C ARG A 22 3.58 -18.69 17.85
N GLU A 23 4.78 -18.76 18.42
CA GLU A 23 5.27 -17.74 19.36
C GLU A 23 5.42 -16.37 18.69
N TYR A 24 5.94 -16.33 17.46
CA TYR A 24 6.10 -15.10 16.70
C TYR A 24 4.75 -14.44 16.35
N PHE A 25 3.75 -15.24 15.98
CA PHE A 25 2.39 -14.77 15.78
C PHE A 25 1.77 -14.22 17.07
N LEU A 26 1.85 -14.98 18.17
CA LEU A 26 1.28 -14.56 19.46
C LEU A 26 1.94 -13.28 19.98
N ASP A 27 3.27 -13.17 19.93
CA ASP A 27 4.01 -11.96 20.32
C ASP A 27 3.57 -10.73 19.53
N SER A 28 3.44 -10.87 18.20
CA SER A 28 3.00 -9.77 17.34
C SER A 28 1.56 -9.34 17.66
N PHE A 29 0.65 -10.31 17.75
CA PHE A 29 -0.77 -10.07 17.98
C PHE A 29 -1.03 -9.47 19.36
N ASP A 30 -0.38 -10.00 20.40
CA ASP A 30 -0.47 -9.51 21.78
C ASP A 30 0.16 -8.13 21.93
N THR A 31 1.33 -7.90 21.31
CA THR A 31 1.98 -6.58 21.34
C THR A 31 1.10 -5.53 20.66
N TYR A 32 0.53 -5.84 19.50
CA TYR A 32 -0.40 -4.95 18.80
C TYR A 32 -1.65 -4.64 19.63
N GLU A 33 -2.28 -5.63 20.24
CA GLU A 33 -3.45 -5.42 21.09
C GLU A 33 -3.12 -4.62 22.36
N SER A 34 -1.93 -4.82 22.94
CA SER A 34 -1.47 -4.04 24.09
C SER A 34 -1.25 -2.55 23.80
N LEU A 35 -1.05 -2.19 22.53
CA LEU A 35 -0.98 -0.79 22.13
C LEU A 35 -2.36 -0.11 22.22
N PHE A 36 -3.44 -0.84 21.91
CA PHE A 36 -4.81 -0.32 21.99
C PHE A 36 -5.39 -0.38 23.41
N SER A 37 -4.83 -1.19 24.30
CA SER A 37 -5.26 -1.25 25.71
C SER A 37 -4.93 0.02 26.50
N VAL A 38 -4.06 0.89 25.97
CA VAL A 38 -3.76 2.20 26.57
C VAL A 38 -4.90 3.21 26.39
N LEU A 39 -5.84 2.95 25.48
CA LEU A 39 -7.00 3.81 25.24
C LEU A 39 -7.97 3.68 26.43
N ASN A 40 -8.36 4.82 27.00
CA ASN A 40 -9.11 4.83 28.26
C ASN A 40 -10.64 4.83 28.12
N HIS A 41 -11.15 4.93 26.88
CA HIS A 41 -12.57 4.94 26.57
C HIS A 41 -12.82 4.47 25.13
N ASN A 42 -13.97 3.83 24.86
CA ASN A 42 -14.31 3.34 23.51
C ASN A 42 -14.35 4.47 22.46
N ASP A 43 -14.78 5.68 22.84
CA ASP A 43 -14.77 6.86 21.96
C ASP A 43 -13.39 7.19 21.39
N ALA A 44 -12.30 6.78 22.06
CA ALA A 44 -10.93 6.96 21.58
C ALA A 44 -10.68 6.21 20.26
N PHE A 45 -11.28 5.02 20.08
CA PHE A 45 -11.15 4.22 18.87
C PHE A 45 -11.74 4.91 17.64
N TYR A 46 -12.73 5.78 17.83
CA TYR A 46 -13.37 6.51 16.72
C TYR A 46 -12.75 7.89 16.48
N GLN A 47 -11.72 8.28 17.25
CA GLN A 47 -11.01 9.52 17.00
C GLN A 47 -10.15 9.40 15.75
N ARG A 48 -10.08 10.52 15.03
CA ARG A 48 -9.28 10.70 13.83
C ARG A 48 -8.23 11.80 14.08
N PRO A 49 -7.10 11.47 14.73
CA PRO A 49 -6.10 12.47 15.10
C PRO A 49 -5.38 13.05 13.88
N GLU A 50 -5.21 12.27 12.82
CA GLU A 50 -4.72 12.73 11.52
C GLU A 50 -5.87 12.79 10.50
N LYS A 51 -6.10 13.99 9.94
CA LYS A 51 -7.20 14.24 9.00
C LYS A 51 -7.05 13.48 7.69
N LEU A 52 -5.85 13.03 7.35
CA LEU A 52 -5.63 12.25 6.13
C LEU A 52 -5.58 10.74 6.39
N ARG A 53 -5.97 10.29 7.60
CA ARG A 53 -6.03 8.88 7.99
C ARG A 53 -7.41 8.49 8.47
N HIS A 54 -7.64 7.18 8.56
CA HIS A 54 -8.84 6.59 9.16
C HIS A 54 -8.83 6.71 10.70
N PRO A 55 -9.98 6.51 11.38
CA PRO A 55 -10.02 6.40 12.83
C PRO A 55 -9.30 5.14 13.34
N LEU A 56 -8.90 5.12 14.61
CA LEU A 56 -8.16 4.01 15.23
C LEU A 56 -8.87 2.64 15.14
N ILE A 57 -10.20 2.60 15.12
CA ILE A 57 -11.00 1.38 14.95
C ILE A 57 -10.73 0.69 13.62
N PHE A 58 -10.41 1.46 12.57
CA PHE A 58 -9.99 0.92 11.29
C PHE A 58 -8.70 0.11 11.45
N TYR A 59 -7.66 0.73 12.02
CA TYR A 59 -6.37 0.09 12.21
C TYR A 59 -6.50 -1.17 13.08
N PHE A 60 -7.33 -1.10 14.13
CA PHE A 60 -7.57 -2.24 15.01
C PHE A 60 -8.21 -3.44 14.29
N GLY A 61 -9.19 -3.21 13.41
CA GLY A 61 -9.81 -4.27 12.60
C GLY A 61 -8.97 -4.70 11.39
N HIS A 62 -8.22 -3.77 10.80
CA HIS A 62 -7.51 -3.92 9.53
C HIS A 62 -6.48 -5.05 9.54
N THR A 63 -5.65 -5.16 10.56
CA THR A 63 -4.59 -6.19 10.57
C THR A 63 -5.17 -7.60 10.63
N ALA A 64 -6.24 -7.82 11.39
CA ALA A 64 -6.95 -9.10 11.41
C ALA A 64 -7.67 -9.40 10.08
N THR A 65 -8.29 -8.40 9.46
CA THR A 65 -8.86 -8.52 8.11
C THR A 65 -7.80 -8.84 7.06
N PHE A 66 -6.60 -8.26 7.18
CA PHE A 66 -5.49 -8.54 6.28
C PHE A 66 -5.12 -10.03 6.28
N PHE A 67 -4.99 -10.66 7.46
CA PHE A 67 -4.77 -12.11 7.56
C PHE A 67 -5.82 -12.89 6.77
N VAL A 68 -7.11 -12.63 7.01
CA VAL A 68 -8.20 -13.36 6.34
C VAL A 68 -8.15 -13.16 4.83
N ASN A 69 -7.97 -11.92 4.36
CA ASN A 69 -7.92 -11.61 2.93
C ASN A 69 -6.74 -12.29 2.22
N LYS A 70 -5.55 -12.28 2.83
CA LYS A 70 -4.37 -12.94 2.24
C LYS A 70 -4.48 -14.46 2.29
N LEU A 71 -5.06 -15.03 3.35
CA LEU A 71 -5.32 -16.48 3.45
C LEU A 71 -6.39 -16.95 2.44
N MET A 72 -7.43 -16.14 2.19
CA MET A 72 -8.43 -16.39 1.12
C MET A 72 -7.76 -16.36 -0.26
N LEU A 73 -6.94 -15.32 -0.53
CA LEU A 73 -6.24 -15.17 -1.81
C LEU A 73 -5.24 -16.31 -2.06
N ALA A 74 -4.53 -16.73 -1.01
CA ALA A 74 -3.63 -17.88 -1.04
C ALA A 74 -4.36 -19.24 -1.09
N LYS A 75 -5.69 -19.25 -1.10
CA LYS A 75 -6.55 -20.46 -1.05
C LYS A 75 -6.22 -21.39 0.13
N THR A 76 -5.68 -20.82 1.22
CA THR A 76 -5.40 -21.56 2.47
C THR A 76 -6.67 -21.77 3.27
N ILE A 77 -7.63 -20.85 3.13
CA ILE A 77 -9.00 -20.98 3.60
C ILE A 77 -9.96 -20.73 2.43
N SER A 78 -11.17 -21.29 2.52
CA SER A 78 -12.22 -21.15 1.50
C SER A 78 -13.42 -20.33 1.96
N THR A 79 -13.49 -20.00 3.26
CA THR A 79 -14.63 -19.30 3.87
C THR A 79 -14.15 -18.10 4.66
N ARG A 80 -14.80 -16.96 4.42
CA ARG A 80 -14.62 -15.70 5.16
C ARG A 80 -15.22 -15.79 6.57
N ILE A 81 -14.62 -15.11 7.55
CA ILE A 81 -15.13 -15.08 8.94
C ILE A 81 -16.28 -14.07 9.05
N ASN A 82 -16.07 -12.86 8.53
CA ASN A 82 -17.05 -11.78 8.54
C ASN A 82 -16.88 -10.94 7.26
N PRO A 83 -17.59 -11.26 6.17
CA PRO A 83 -17.46 -10.57 4.89
C PRO A 83 -17.70 -9.04 4.97
N LYS A 84 -18.57 -8.58 5.89
CA LYS A 84 -18.81 -7.15 6.11
C LYS A 84 -17.57 -6.46 6.66
N PHE A 85 -16.96 -7.02 7.70
CA PHE A 85 -15.74 -6.45 8.29
C PHE A 85 -14.58 -6.54 7.31
N GLU A 86 -14.47 -7.67 6.61
CA GLU A 86 -13.40 -7.90 5.65
C GLU A 86 -13.48 -7.01 4.42
N ALA A 87 -14.66 -6.50 4.03
CA ALA A 87 -14.79 -5.41 3.06
C ALA A 87 -14.49 -4.05 3.69
N LEU A 88 -15.03 -3.79 4.88
CA LEU A 88 -14.95 -2.50 5.55
C LEU A 88 -13.51 -2.10 5.87
N PHE A 89 -12.72 -3.06 6.37
CA PHE A 89 -11.33 -2.83 6.76
C PHE A 89 -10.32 -3.18 5.66
N ALA A 90 -10.74 -3.59 4.45
CA ALA A 90 -9.81 -3.93 3.36
C ALA A 90 -9.27 -2.72 2.57
N VAL A 91 -9.73 -1.51 2.87
CA VAL A 91 -9.31 -0.30 2.15
C VAL A 91 -7.81 -0.04 2.36
N GLY A 92 -7.12 0.40 1.30
CA GLY A 92 -5.72 0.81 1.38
C GLY A 92 -5.52 1.97 2.35
N VAL A 93 -4.32 2.05 2.94
CA VAL A 93 -4.00 3.04 4.00
C VAL A 93 -3.37 4.31 3.41
N ASP A 94 -2.79 4.24 2.21
CA ASP A 94 -2.25 5.39 1.49
C ASP A 94 -3.37 6.23 0.85
N GLU A 95 -3.10 7.53 0.69
CA GLU A 95 -3.99 8.48 0.03
C GLU A 95 -4.05 8.20 -1.48
N MET A 96 -4.77 7.16 -1.88
CA MET A 96 -4.96 6.81 -3.29
C MET A 96 -6.28 7.32 -3.86
N SER A 97 -7.27 7.63 -3.00
CA SER A 97 -8.48 8.36 -3.38
C SER A 97 -9.02 9.20 -2.22
N TRP A 98 -9.47 10.43 -2.50
CA TRP A 98 -10.12 11.29 -1.50
C TRP A 98 -11.50 10.75 -1.06
N ASP A 99 -12.11 9.88 -1.86
CA ASP A 99 -13.42 9.27 -1.59
C ASP A 99 -13.36 8.21 -0.47
N ASP A 100 -12.20 7.59 -0.25
CA ASP A 100 -12.00 6.59 0.80
C ASP A 100 -12.06 7.19 2.21
N LEU A 101 -11.98 8.50 2.39
CA LEU A 101 -11.93 9.17 3.69
C LEU A 101 -13.25 9.87 4.12
N ASN A 102 -14.32 9.72 3.32
CA ASN A 102 -15.61 10.35 3.60
C ASN A 102 -16.39 9.57 4.68
N GLU A 103 -16.49 10.15 5.88
CA GLU A 103 -17.12 9.53 7.07
C GLU A 103 -18.60 9.15 6.85
N ARG A 104 -19.30 9.77 5.90
CA ARG A 104 -20.70 9.41 5.56
C ARG A 104 -20.84 8.00 4.99
N ASN A 105 -19.73 7.37 4.57
CA ASN A 105 -19.71 6.09 3.89
C ASN A 105 -19.30 4.92 4.81
N TYR A 106 -18.98 5.16 6.09
CA TYR A 106 -18.47 4.13 6.99
C TYR A 106 -19.36 3.91 8.23
N ASP A 107 -19.94 2.72 8.31
CA ASP A 107 -20.67 2.18 9.47
C ASP A 107 -19.69 1.39 10.34
N TRP A 108 -18.85 2.09 11.11
CA TRP A 108 -17.83 1.46 11.95
C TRP A 108 -18.50 0.58 13.03
N PRO A 109 -18.07 -0.69 13.17
CA PRO A 109 -18.63 -1.62 14.16
C PRO A 109 -18.25 -1.22 15.59
N ASN A 110 -18.95 -1.78 16.58
CA ASN A 110 -18.62 -1.55 17.98
C ASN A 110 -17.26 -2.15 18.32
N VAL A 111 -16.56 -1.53 19.28
CA VAL A 111 -15.22 -1.94 19.73
C VAL A 111 -15.23 -3.41 20.15
N GLU A 112 -16.24 -3.84 20.91
CA GLU A 112 -16.40 -5.22 21.39
C GLU A 112 -16.58 -6.23 20.24
N GLU A 113 -17.25 -5.84 19.15
CA GLU A 113 -17.44 -6.68 17.97
C GLU A 113 -16.12 -6.85 17.21
N VAL A 114 -15.31 -5.79 17.11
CA VAL A 114 -13.97 -5.87 16.50
C VAL A 114 -13.04 -6.74 17.33
N TRP A 115 -13.06 -6.63 18.66
CA TRP A 115 -12.34 -7.55 19.55
C TRP A 115 -12.74 -9.01 19.34
N ALA A 116 -14.05 -9.30 19.30
CA ALA A 116 -14.55 -10.66 19.06
C ALA A 116 -14.11 -11.19 17.68
N TYR A 117 -14.11 -10.34 16.66
CA TYR A 117 -13.60 -10.68 15.33
C TYR A 117 -12.11 -11.00 15.36
N ARG A 118 -11.28 -10.16 15.99
CA ARG A 118 -9.84 -10.41 16.15
C ARG A 118 -9.56 -11.73 16.87
N ASN A 119 -10.28 -12.03 17.94
CA ASN A 119 -10.17 -13.31 18.65
C ASN A 119 -10.48 -14.50 17.73
N THR A 120 -11.51 -14.39 16.90
CA THR A 120 -11.86 -15.44 15.94
C THR A 120 -10.77 -15.62 14.88
N VAL A 121 -10.17 -14.53 14.39
CA VAL A 121 -9.02 -14.57 13.46
C VAL A 121 -7.80 -15.19 14.13
N ARG A 122 -7.53 -14.84 15.40
CA ARG A 122 -6.45 -15.42 16.20
C ARG A 122 -6.58 -16.93 16.29
N ASP A 123 -7.76 -17.44 16.64
CA ASP A 123 -8.02 -18.88 16.74
C ASP A 123 -7.86 -19.58 15.39
N LEU A 124 -8.34 -18.96 14.30
CA LEU A 124 -8.14 -19.47 12.94
C LEU A 124 -6.65 -19.59 12.60
N VAL A 125 -5.87 -18.53 12.76
CA VAL A 125 -4.45 -18.52 12.42
C VAL A 125 -3.67 -19.53 13.27
N LEU A 126 -3.95 -19.62 14.57
CA LEU A 126 -3.34 -20.64 15.44
C LEU A 126 -3.68 -22.05 14.98
N SER A 127 -4.94 -22.32 14.62
CA SER A 127 -5.36 -23.61 14.10
C SER A 127 -4.64 -23.97 12.79
N LEU A 128 -4.46 -23.00 11.88
CA LEU A 128 -3.68 -23.19 10.66
C LEU A 128 -2.21 -23.47 10.98
N ILE A 129 -1.61 -22.73 11.91
CA ILE A 129 -0.24 -22.96 12.37
C ILE A 129 -0.10 -24.34 13.01
N GLU A 130 -1.12 -24.90 13.64
CA GLU A 130 -1.08 -26.23 14.27
C GLU A 130 -1.27 -27.38 13.27
N THR A 131 -2.04 -27.16 12.19
CA THR A 131 -2.54 -28.24 11.33
C THR A 131 -1.84 -28.32 9.97
N LEU A 132 -1.38 -27.19 9.40
CA LEU A 132 -0.74 -27.18 8.09
C LEU A 132 0.64 -27.88 8.11
N PRO A 133 1.06 -28.56 7.03
CA PRO A 133 2.38 -29.19 6.97
C PRO A 133 3.47 -28.13 6.83
N VAL A 134 4.39 -28.07 7.81
CA VAL A 134 5.52 -27.14 7.77
C VAL A 134 6.62 -27.71 6.88
N SER A 135 6.97 -26.97 5.83
CA SER A 135 8.13 -27.22 4.96
C SER A 135 9.10 -26.03 5.04
N LEU A 136 10.40 -26.32 4.94
CA LEU A 136 11.48 -25.34 4.97
C LEU A 136 12.26 -25.37 3.64
N PRO A 137 12.78 -24.23 3.17
CA PRO A 137 12.58 -22.88 3.71
C PRO A 137 11.14 -22.34 3.48
N ILE A 138 10.73 -21.34 4.26
CA ILE A 138 9.50 -20.58 4.02
C ILE A 138 9.79 -19.49 2.98
N THR A 139 9.49 -19.76 1.70
CA THR A 139 9.60 -18.81 0.57
C THR A 139 8.22 -18.34 0.10
N TRP A 140 8.14 -17.49 -0.93
CA TRP A 140 6.87 -16.92 -1.45
C TRP A 140 5.81 -17.96 -1.81
N GLU A 141 6.24 -19.14 -2.26
CA GLU A 141 5.38 -20.25 -2.68
C GLU A 141 4.96 -21.16 -1.52
N ASN A 142 5.47 -20.90 -0.30
CA ASN A 142 5.18 -21.71 0.87
C ASN A 142 3.82 -21.34 1.48
N VAL A 143 3.06 -22.34 1.92
CA VAL A 143 1.74 -22.15 2.55
C VAL A 143 1.78 -21.28 3.82
N PHE A 144 2.93 -21.20 4.50
CA PHE A 144 3.13 -20.34 5.67
C PHE A 144 3.49 -18.89 5.34
N TRP A 145 3.86 -18.59 4.09
CA TRP A 145 4.19 -17.22 3.67
C TRP A 145 3.08 -16.20 3.95
N PRO A 146 1.78 -16.43 3.62
CA PRO A 146 0.72 -15.49 3.96
C PRO A 146 0.57 -15.25 5.48
N ILE A 147 0.93 -16.23 6.31
CA ILE A 147 0.91 -16.07 7.78
C ILE A 147 2.05 -15.15 8.22
N VAL A 148 3.28 -15.40 7.76
CA VAL A 148 4.43 -14.54 8.08
C VAL A 148 4.22 -13.13 7.53
N MET A 149 3.67 -13.00 6.31
CA MET A 149 3.27 -11.71 5.72
C MET A 149 2.27 -10.96 6.60
N GLY A 150 1.25 -11.64 7.14
CA GLY A 150 0.29 -11.03 8.05
C GLY A 150 0.92 -10.56 9.35
N ILE A 151 1.87 -11.31 9.90
CA ILE A 151 2.63 -10.93 11.10
C ILE A 151 3.45 -9.66 10.84
N GLU A 152 4.24 -9.63 9.76
CA GLU A 152 5.07 -8.46 9.42
C GLU A 152 4.22 -7.25 9.05
N HIS A 153 3.06 -7.45 8.41
CA HIS A 153 2.10 -6.39 8.14
C HIS A 153 1.50 -5.81 9.44
N GLU A 154 1.16 -6.64 10.43
CA GLU A 154 0.69 -6.15 11.73
C GLU A 154 1.77 -5.34 12.47
N ARG A 155 3.06 -5.67 12.29
CA ARG A 155 4.19 -4.91 12.84
C ARG A 155 4.31 -3.51 12.23
N ILE A 156 4.10 -3.36 10.91
CA ILE A 156 3.97 -2.03 10.27
C ILE A 156 2.86 -1.21 10.91
N HIS A 157 1.73 -1.87 11.18
CA HIS A 157 0.56 -1.24 11.77
C HIS A 157 0.73 -0.94 13.26
N LEU A 158 1.55 -1.69 13.99
CA LEU A 158 1.97 -1.37 15.35
C LEU A 158 2.65 0.00 15.38
N GLU A 159 3.64 0.20 14.52
CA GLU A 159 4.33 1.48 14.41
C GLU A 159 3.36 2.59 13.98
N THR A 160 2.61 2.39 12.90
CA THR A 160 1.64 3.39 12.39
C THR A 160 0.61 3.80 13.45
N SER A 161 0.02 2.83 14.15
CA SER A 161 -1.00 3.10 15.18
C SER A 161 -0.42 3.82 16.39
N SER A 162 0.83 3.56 16.75
CA SER A 162 1.49 4.25 17.87
C SER A 162 1.71 5.73 17.60
N VAL A 163 1.97 6.11 16.34
CA VAL A 163 2.04 7.51 15.89
C VAL A 163 0.67 8.18 16.01
N LEU A 164 -0.40 7.52 15.57
CA LEU A 164 -1.77 8.03 15.67
C LEU A 164 -2.21 8.20 17.14
N ILE A 165 -1.88 7.23 18.01
CA ILE A 165 -2.13 7.34 19.45
C ILE A 165 -1.34 8.49 20.06
N ARG A 166 -0.08 8.70 19.65
CA ARG A 166 0.74 9.85 20.07
C ARG A 166 0.11 11.19 19.66
N GLN A 167 -0.57 11.25 18.52
CA GLN A 167 -1.30 12.43 18.03
C GLN A 167 -2.65 12.66 18.74
N LEU A 168 -3.18 11.69 19.49
CA LEU A 168 -4.39 11.92 20.31
C LEU A 168 -4.14 12.94 21.42
N ASP A 169 -5.22 13.62 21.80
CA ASP A 169 -5.30 14.33 23.07
C ASP A 169 -5.04 13.35 24.23
N LEU A 170 -4.19 13.76 25.17
CA LEU A 170 -3.80 12.97 26.34
C LEU A 170 -4.99 12.46 27.15
N LYS A 171 -6.14 13.16 27.12
CA LYS A 171 -7.35 12.71 27.81
C LYS A 171 -7.87 11.35 27.34
N TRP A 172 -7.45 10.87 26.17
CA TRP A 172 -7.88 9.59 25.58
C TRP A 172 -6.95 8.41 25.90
N VAL A 173 -5.80 8.66 26.53
CA VAL A 173 -4.77 7.65 26.79
C VAL A 173 -4.45 7.59 28.29
N ASN A 174 -4.13 6.39 28.77
CA ASN A 174 -3.61 6.18 30.11
C ASN A 174 -2.10 5.88 30.06
N PRO A 175 -1.34 6.29 31.09
CA PRO A 175 0.01 5.77 31.30
C PRO A 175 -0.01 4.24 31.42
N SER A 176 1.04 3.58 30.94
CA SER A 176 1.18 2.12 31.03
C SER A 176 2.63 1.76 31.35
N GLU A 177 2.82 0.85 32.31
CA GLU A 177 4.14 0.31 32.66
C GLU A 177 4.71 -0.59 31.53
N ASP A 178 3.83 -1.13 30.67
CA ASP A 178 4.24 -1.97 29.54
C ASP A 178 4.95 -1.15 28.44
N TRP A 179 4.71 0.16 28.42
CA TRP A 179 5.22 1.15 27.46
C TRP A 179 6.10 2.22 28.14
N PRO A 180 7.26 1.85 28.71
CA PRO A 180 8.07 2.74 29.52
C PRO A 180 8.80 3.80 28.69
N VAL A 181 8.75 5.06 29.11
CA VAL A 181 9.50 6.15 28.48
C VAL A 181 10.95 6.20 28.99
N CYS A 182 11.90 6.65 28.16
CA CYS A 182 13.23 7.00 28.65
C CYS A 182 13.14 8.23 29.57
N THR A 183 13.80 8.18 30.73
CA THR A 183 13.84 9.30 31.69
C THR A 183 15.17 10.06 31.68
N VAL A 184 16.13 9.61 30.87
CA VAL A 184 17.44 10.23 30.75
C VAL A 184 17.37 11.33 29.70
N SER A 185 17.77 12.54 30.08
CA SER A 185 17.96 13.65 29.15
C SER A 185 19.09 14.55 29.62
N GLY A 186 19.63 15.34 28.69
CA GLY A 186 20.79 16.17 28.88
C GLY A 186 20.77 17.43 28.00
N PRO A 187 21.85 18.23 28.05
CA PRO A 187 21.98 19.40 27.19
C PRO A 187 22.21 18.98 25.73
N THR A 188 21.93 19.90 24.80
CA THR A 188 22.18 19.70 23.36
C THR A 188 23.60 19.21 23.09
N PRO A 189 23.77 18.03 22.46
CA PRO A 189 25.09 17.48 22.18
C PRO A 189 25.77 18.23 21.03
N ALA A 190 27.10 18.18 20.98
CA ALA A 190 27.86 18.69 19.84
C ALA A 190 27.84 17.67 18.70
N ASN A 191 27.06 17.92 17.66
CA ASN A 191 26.97 17.07 16.48
C ASN A 191 27.99 17.49 15.42
N ARG A 192 28.94 16.60 15.09
CA ARG A 192 30.05 16.89 14.17
C ARG A 192 29.88 16.13 12.87
N PHE A 193 30.31 16.73 11.77
CA PHE A 193 30.47 16.02 10.51
C PHE A 193 31.71 15.11 10.58
N LYS A 194 31.56 13.88 10.08
CA LYS A 194 32.64 12.89 9.95
C LYS A 194 32.73 12.43 8.50
N PRO A 195 33.95 12.25 7.97
CA PRO A 195 34.13 11.73 6.64
C PRO A 195 33.66 10.28 6.56
N VAL A 196 32.91 9.95 5.50
CA VAL A 196 32.63 8.60 5.06
C VAL A 196 33.41 8.38 3.76
N PRO A 197 34.31 7.39 3.69
CA PRO A 197 35.13 7.19 2.51
C PRO A 197 34.31 6.62 1.36
N TYR A 198 34.81 6.84 0.14
CA TYR A 198 34.31 6.20 -1.07
C TYR A 198 34.10 4.69 -0.87
N GLY A 199 33.08 4.13 -1.52
CA GLY A 199 32.90 2.68 -1.61
C GLY A 199 31.64 2.27 -2.35
N ALA A 200 31.64 1.02 -2.82
CA ALA A 200 30.48 0.42 -3.44
C ALA A 200 29.45 -0.02 -2.40
N VAL A 201 28.18 0.13 -2.74
CA VAL A 201 27.05 -0.51 -2.06
C VAL A 201 26.41 -1.53 -2.99
N LYS A 202 25.92 -2.62 -2.42
CA LYS A 202 25.26 -3.70 -3.16
C LYS A 202 24.06 -4.22 -2.37
N ARG A 203 22.93 -4.38 -3.05
CA ARG A 203 21.71 -5.01 -2.54
C ARG A 203 21.30 -6.11 -3.49
N ASP A 204 21.30 -7.34 -3.00
CA ASP A 204 20.99 -8.55 -3.77
C ASP A 204 20.36 -9.61 -2.86
N LYS A 205 19.28 -9.24 -2.15
CA LYS A 205 18.57 -10.17 -1.27
C LYS A 205 18.02 -11.34 -2.11
N PRO A 206 18.43 -12.60 -1.83
CA PRO A 206 17.94 -13.75 -2.57
C PRO A 206 16.47 -14.06 -2.23
N LEU A 207 15.74 -14.74 -3.11
CA LEU A 207 14.33 -15.10 -2.88
C LEU A 207 14.13 -16.13 -1.76
N ASP A 208 15.16 -16.92 -1.46
CA ASP A 208 15.19 -17.91 -0.38
C ASP A 208 15.94 -17.40 0.87
N ASP A 209 15.97 -16.07 1.06
CA ASP A 209 16.65 -15.45 2.20
C ASP A 209 16.14 -15.97 3.54
N SER A 210 17.06 -16.05 4.50
CA SER A 210 16.77 -16.53 5.84
C SER A 210 15.84 -15.65 6.67
N TYR A 211 15.54 -14.43 6.22
CA TYR A 211 14.61 -13.52 6.90
C TYR A 211 13.58 -12.97 5.93
N TYR A 212 12.39 -12.66 6.44
CA TYR A 212 11.33 -12.05 5.66
C TYR A 212 11.79 -10.72 5.03
N GLY A 213 11.33 -10.46 3.81
CA GLY A 213 11.48 -9.17 3.14
C GLY A 213 10.29 -8.91 2.24
N TRP A 214 9.92 -7.65 2.10
CA TRP A 214 8.90 -7.20 1.15
C TRP A 214 9.42 -7.29 -0.28
N ASP A 215 8.50 -7.29 -1.26
CA ASP A 215 8.84 -7.41 -2.68
C ASP A 215 9.91 -6.40 -3.14
N ASN A 216 9.87 -5.19 -2.58
CA ASN A 216 10.76 -4.09 -2.89
C ASN A 216 12.21 -4.25 -2.42
N GLU A 217 12.49 -5.26 -1.59
CA GLU A 217 13.82 -5.59 -1.08
C GLU A 217 14.56 -6.59 -1.98
N TYR A 218 13.83 -7.29 -2.86
CA TYR A 218 14.40 -8.24 -3.82
C TYR A 218 14.76 -7.56 -5.14
N GLY A 219 15.59 -8.25 -5.92
CA GLY A 219 16.22 -7.72 -7.11
C GLY A 219 17.67 -7.38 -6.84
N PHE A 220 18.26 -6.61 -7.76
CA PHE A 220 19.65 -6.23 -7.73
C PHE A 220 19.79 -4.71 -7.80
N HIS A 221 20.61 -4.16 -6.91
CA HIS A 221 21.06 -2.78 -7.00
C HIS A 221 22.54 -2.70 -6.62
N SER A 222 23.27 -1.88 -7.37
CA SER A 222 24.66 -1.57 -7.06
C SER A 222 24.95 -0.13 -7.44
N ALA A 223 25.65 0.57 -6.56
CA ALA A 223 26.06 1.95 -6.78
C ALA A 223 27.46 2.19 -6.20
N GLU A 224 28.22 3.07 -6.85
CA GLU A 224 29.46 3.61 -6.31
C GLU A 224 29.13 4.90 -5.57
N VAL A 225 29.45 4.94 -4.28
CA VAL A 225 29.18 6.10 -3.43
C VAL A 225 30.47 6.90 -3.26
N ASP A 226 30.46 8.14 -3.72
CA ASP A 226 31.56 9.09 -3.54
C ASP A 226 31.84 9.36 -2.05
N ARG A 227 33.01 9.96 -1.76
CA ARG A 227 33.28 10.44 -0.40
C ARG A 227 32.31 11.57 -0.03
N PHE A 228 31.80 11.56 1.20
CA PHE A 228 30.97 12.62 1.75
C PHE A 228 31.26 12.78 3.25
N GLU A 229 30.67 13.79 3.89
CA GLU A 229 30.66 13.88 5.35
C GLU A 229 29.24 13.75 5.89
N MET A 230 29.07 13.05 7.01
CA MET A 230 27.77 12.87 7.67
C MET A 230 27.87 13.21 9.17
N THR A 231 26.79 13.71 9.75
CA THR A 231 26.71 13.95 11.19
C THR A 231 26.86 12.67 12.01
N GLN A 232 27.66 12.74 13.08
CA GLN A 232 27.88 11.61 14.00
C GLN A 232 26.59 11.13 14.65
N GLN A 233 25.73 12.08 15.04
CA GLN A 233 24.44 11.82 15.67
C GLN A 233 23.29 12.21 14.74
N LEU A 234 22.10 11.69 15.05
CA LEU A 234 20.84 12.24 14.57
C LEU A 234 20.71 13.70 15.02
N VAL A 235 19.98 14.52 14.26
CA VAL A 235 19.69 15.89 14.69
C VAL A 235 18.83 15.85 15.94
N SER A 236 19.29 16.51 17.00
CA SER A 236 18.62 16.53 18.30
C SER A 236 17.52 17.60 18.39
N ASN A 237 16.60 17.43 19.34
CA ASN A 237 15.59 18.45 19.67
C ASN A 237 16.22 19.82 19.97
N GLY A 238 17.37 19.84 20.66
CA GLY A 238 18.05 21.08 21.00
C GLY A 238 18.69 21.78 19.81
N GLU A 239 19.21 21.02 18.84
CA GLU A 239 19.66 21.57 17.56
C GLU A 239 18.49 22.15 16.76
N PHE A 240 17.40 21.37 16.63
CA PHE A 240 16.20 21.79 15.91
C PHE A 240 15.49 22.99 16.56
N LEU A 241 15.57 23.12 17.88
CA LEU A 241 15.01 24.26 18.61
C LEU A 241 15.65 25.59 18.17
N ASN A 242 16.91 25.58 17.75
CA ASN A 242 17.56 26.77 17.20
C ASN A 242 16.96 27.17 15.85
N PHE A 243 16.66 26.19 14.98
CA PHE A 243 15.95 26.45 13.72
C PHE A 243 14.56 27.05 13.95
N VAL A 244 13.81 26.54 14.94
CA VAL A 244 12.51 27.11 15.34
C VAL A 244 12.66 28.56 15.83
N LYS A 245 13.63 28.81 16.73
CA LYS A 245 13.89 30.14 17.31
C LYS A 245 14.35 31.17 16.28
N ASP A 246 15.13 30.75 15.29
CA ASP A 246 15.61 31.59 14.19
C ASP A 246 14.53 31.86 13.12
N GLY A 247 13.29 31.41 13.35
CA GLY A 247 12.17 31.66 12.44
C GLY A 247 12.13 30.71 11.24
N GLY A 248 12.69 29.50 11.36
CA GLY A 248 12.73 28.49 10.30
C GLY A 248 11.37 28.16 9.69
N TYR A 249 10.33 28.02 10.53
CA TYR A 249 8.95 27.82 10.10
C TYR A 249 8.30 29.06 9.49
N TYR A 250 8.94 30.23 9.51
CA TYR A 250 8.41 31.46 8.92
C TYR A 250 9.22 31.95 7.72
N THR A 251 10.18 31.14 7.24
CA THR A 251 11.14 31.55 6.21
C THR A 251 11.03 30.66 4.97
N ASP A 252 10.25 31.10 3.98
CA ASP A 252 9.85 30.32 2.79
C ASP A 252 11.02 29.72 2.01
N LYS A 253 12.15 30.44 1.92
CA LYS A 253 13.35 30.00 1.18
C LYS A 253 13.98 28.70 1.71
N TYR A 254 13.68 28.29 2.94
CA TYR A 254 14.17 27.03 3.47
C TYR A 254 13.32 25.84 3.01
N TRP A 255 12.08 26.06 2.58
CA TRP A 255 11.15 25.00 2.25
C TRP A 255 11.08 24.81 0.74
N GLU A 256 11.01 23.56 0.30
CA GLU A 256 10.66 23.24 -1.09
C GLU A 256 9.18 23.57 -1.36
N ASP A 257 8.77 23.64 -2.62
CA ASP A 257 7.41 24.04 -3.00
C ASP A 257 6.33 23.18 -2.33
N GLU A 258 6.49 21.85 -2.31
CA GLU A 258 5.58 20.93 -1.61
C GLU A 258 5.57 21.19 -0.10
N GLY A 259 6.74 21.44 0.51
CA GLY A 259 6.85 21.77 1.93
C GLY A 259 6.20 23.11 2.29
N ASN A 260 6.28 24.11 1.41
CA ASN A 260 5.59 25.39 1.56
C ASN A 260 4.06 25.23 1.51
N GLN A 261 3.56 24.39 0.60
CA GLN A 261 2.13 24.06 0.53
C GLN A 261 1.67 23.35 1.80
N TRP A 262 2.41 22.33 2.24
CA TRP A 262 2.14 21.61 3.49
C TRP A 262 2.07 22.56 4.68
N ARG A 263 3.11 23.40 4.88
CA ARG A 263 3.19 24.33 6.00
C ARG A 263 2.06 25.37 5.99
N THR A 264 1.67 25.84 4.81
CA THR A 264 0.53 26.77 4.65
C THR A 264 -0.79 26.10 5.02
N TYR A 265 -0.97 24.84 4.60
CA TYR A 265 -2.17 24.06 4.89
C TYR A 265 -2.29 23.70 6.38
N THR A 266 -1.22 23.16 6.97
CA THR A 266 -1.19 22.70 8.37
C THR A 266 -1.02 23.84 9.36
N LYS A 267 -0.49 24.99 8.92
CA LYS A 267 -0.08 26.13 9.76
C LYS A 267 0.95 25.72 10.83
N ALA A 268 1.86 24.82 10.45
CA ALA A 268 2.89 24.33 11.36
C ALA A 268 3.85 25.46 11.79
N GLU A 269 4.13 25.55 13.09
CA GLU A 269 5.07 26.52 13.69
C GLU A 269 6.25 25.85 14.41
N HIS A 270 6.18 24.55 14.63
CA HIS A 270 7.14 23.70 15.34
C HIS A 270 6.83 22.22 15.04
N PRO A 271 7.72 21.28 15.40
CA PRO A 271 7.47 19.84 15.24
C PRO A 271 6.14 19.40 15.87
N THR A 272 5.46 18.43 15.24
CA THR A 272 4.08 18.06 15.62
C THR A 272 3.96 17.52 17.05
N PHE A 273 5.02 16.88 17.55
CA PHE A 273 5.05 16.29 18.89
C PHE A 273 5.69 17.21 19.94
N TRP A 274 5.89 18.48 19.60
CA TRP A 274 6.17 19.51 20.59
C TRP A 274 4.87 20.20 20.96
N ARG A 275 4.69 20.49 22.24
CA ARG A 275 3.54 21.22 22.76
C ARG A 275 4.02 22.55 23.33
N LYS A 276 3.48 23.65 22.82
CA LYS A 276 3.81 25.00 23.27
C LYS A 276 3.14 25.26 24.63
N THR A 277 3.92 25.72 25.59
CA THR A 277 3.48 26.12 26.94
C THR A 277 3.97 27.53 27.25
N GLU A 278 3.56 28.11 28.39
CA GLU A 278 4.07 29.42 28.83
C GLU A 278 5.60 29.43 29.02
N GLY A 279 6.18 28.27 29.39
CA GLY A 279 7.61 28.09 29.64
C GLY A 279 8.45 27.68 28.42
N GLY A 280 7.85 27.59 27.22
CA GLY A 280 8.52 27.14 26.01
C GLY A 280 7.83 25.95 25.37
N TYR A 281 8.56 24.83 25.21
CA TYR A 281 8.04 23.60 24.61
C TYR A 281 8.21 22.43 25.57
N VAL A 282 7.21 21.55 25.59
CA VAL A 282 7.28 20.21 26.18
C VAL A 282 7.21 19.17 25.06
N TYR A 283 7.73 17.98 25.32
CA TYR A 283 7.72 16.86 24.38
C TYR A 283 6.53 15.94 24.65
N ARG A 284 5.73 15.67 23.63
CA ARG A 284 4.65 14.69 23.66
C ARG A 284 5.22 13.32 23.32
N SER A 285 5.40 12.47 24.33
CA SER A 285 5.68 11.03 24.14
C SER A 285 4.41 10.31 23.70
N MET A 286 4.38 8.97 23.62
CA MET A 286 3.16 8.24 23.24
C MET A 286 2.03 8.43 24.28
N LEU A 287 2.34 8.33 25.57
CA LEU A 287 1.33 8.28 26.65
C LEU A 287 1.37 9.46 27.62
N GLU A 288 2.40 10.32 27.54
CA GLU A 288 2.56 11.44 28.48
C GLU A 288 3.27 12.65 27.84
N GLU A 289 3.44 13.70 28.63
CA GLU A 289 4.23 14.89 28.30
C GLU A 289 5.45 14.98 29.22
N LEU A 290 6.61 15.30 28.63
CA LEU A 290 7.88 15.44 29.33
C LEU A 290 8.48 16.82 29.07
N ALA A 291 9.38 17.28 29.93
CA ALA A 291 10.24 18.41 29.58
C ALA A 291 10.97 18.10 28.26
N LEU A 292 11.08 19.08 27.35
CA LEU A 292 11.70 18.86 26.03
C LEU A 292 13.14 18.32 26.19
N PRO A 293 13.40 17.05 25.83
CA PRO A 293 14.72 16.46 26.02
C PRO A 293 15.64 16.90 24.89
N LEU A 294 16.54 17.84 25.19
CA LEU A 294 17.35 18.55 24.19
C LEU A 294 18.38 17.67 23.46
N ASP A 295 18.71 16.51 24.01
CA ASP A 295 19.67 15.54 23.47
C ASP A 295 19.01 14.29 22.87
N TRP A 296 17.69 14.22 22.82
CA TRP A 296 16.98 13.20 22.06
C TRP A 296 16.88 13.61 20.59
N PRO A 297 16.72 12.66 19.65
CA PRO A 297 16.46 13.01 18.26
C PRO A 297 15.15 13.79 18.14
N VAL A 298 15.09 14.70 17.17
CA VAL A 298 13.84 15.39 16.83
C VAL A 298 12.97 14.49 15.95
N ASP A 299 11.67 14.40 16.27
CA ASP A 299 10.67 13.76 15.40
C ASP A 299 10.09 14.79 14.42
N VAL A 300 10.26 14.56 13.11
CA VAL A 300 9.83 15.46 12.03
C VAL A 300 9.43 14.70 10.78
N ASN A 301 8.60 15.31 9.94
CA ASN A 301 8.36 14.81 8.58
C ASN A 301 9.52 15.17 7.63
N TYR A 302 9.45 14.71 6.38
CA TYR A 302 10.50 14.96 5.39
C TYR A 302 10.67 16.46 5.08
N HIS A 303 9.56 17.21 4.96
CA HIS A 303 9.62 18.63 4.61
C HIS A 303 10.34 19.46 5.68
N GLU A 304 10.07 19.19 6.95
CA GLU A 304 10.74 19.80 8.09
C GLU A 304 12.23 19.43 8.13
N ALA A 305 12.56 18.16 7.90
CA ALA A 305 13.94 17.68 7.84
C ALA A 305 14.73 18.36 6.70
N LYS A 306 14.14 18.43 5.50
CA LYS A 306 14.72 19.10 4.33
C LYS A 306 14.89 20.60 4.57
N ALA A 307 13.90 21.25 5.19
CA ALA A 307 13.98 22.67 5.52
C ALA A 307 15.10 22.99 6.52
N TYR A 308 15.29 22.13 7.52
CA TYR A 308 16.42 22.24 8.44
C TYR A 308 17.77 22.11 7.71
N CYS A 309 17.91 21.15 6.80
CA CYS A 309 19.13 21.01 5.97
C CYS A 309 19.41 22.27 5.12
N ASN A 310 18.38 22.87 4.53
CA ASN A 310 18.51 24.11 3.75
C ASN A 310 18.93 25.30 4.65
N TYR A 311 18.37 25.38 5.86
CA TYR A 311 18.80 26.35 6.88
C TYR A 311 20.27 26.15 7.28
N MET A 312 20.70 24.91 7.48
CA MET A 312 22.10 24.60 7.80
C MET A 312 23.04 24.86 6.64
N SER A 313 22.58 24.67 5.39
CA SER A 313 23.35 25.04 4.21
C SER A 313 23.68 26.53 4.20
N GLU A 314 22.71 27.38 4.52
CA GLU A 314 22.92 28.82 4.64
C GLU A 314 23.85 29.19 5.80
N LYS A 315 23.66 28.58 6.97
CA LYS A 315 24.50 28.86 8.16
C LYS A 315 25.96 28.45 7.98
N LEU A 316 26.20 27.35 7.27
CA LEU A 316 27.53 26.79 7.06
C LEU A 316 28.19 27.26 5.76
N GLY A 317 27.42 27.78 4.80
CA GLY A 317 27.92 28.17 3.48
C GLY A 317 28.32 26.98 2.60
N GLU A 318 27.79 25.79 2.90
CA GLU A 318 28.11 24.52 2.24
C GLU A 318 26.81 23.79 1.88
N SER A 319 26.85 22.88 0.91
CA SER A 319 25.71 22.03 0.56
C SER A 319 25.42 21.03 1.68
N VAL A 320 24.35 21.26 2.45
CA VAL A 320 23.85 20.36 3.50
C VAL A 320 22.49 19.81 3.09
N ARG A 321 22.37 18.49 3.09
CA ARG A 321 21.15 17.79 2.65
C ARG A 321 20.88 16.53 3.48
N LEU A 322 19.74 15.89 3.24
CA LEU A 322 19.49 14.55 3.79
C LEU A 322 20.36 13.52 3.03
N PRO A 323 20.67 12.36 3.63
CA PRO A 323 21.39 11.29 2.94
C PRO A 323 20.55 10.68 1.81
N THR A 324 21.20 10.04 0.84
CA THR A 324 20.54 9.05 -0.04
C THR A 324 20.45 7.68 0.65
N GLU A 325 19.64 6.75 0.14
CA GLU A 325 19.63 5.34 0.59
C GLU A 325 21.04 4.71 0.49
N ASP A 326 21.77 5.04 -0.58
CA ASP A 326 23.12 4.53 -0.82
C ASP A 326 24.14 5.12 0.15
N GLU A 327 24.07 6.42 0.46
CA GLU A 327 24.95 7.05 1.46
C GLU A 327 24.67 6.53 2.87
N TRP A 328 23.39 6.31 3.21
CA TRP A 328 23.03 5.66 4.47
C TRP A 328 23.60 4.24 4.54
N SER A 329 23.42 3.45 3.47
CA SER A 329 23.97 2.08 3.40
C SER A 329 25.50 2.08 3.52
N ARG A 330 26.16 3.02 2.84
CA ARG A 330 27.61 3.21 2.92
C ARG A 330 28.08 3.55 4.32
N MET A 331 27.33 4.40 5.05
CA MET A 331 27.60 4.73 6.46
C MET A 331 27.44 3.49 7.36
N VAL A 332 26.38 2.71 7.18
CA VAL A 332 26.18 1.46 7.94
C VAL A 332 27.34 0.50 7.71
N ASP A 333 27.78 0.29 6.46
CA ASP A 333 28.94 -0.57 6.16
C ASP A 333 30.24 -0.04 6.79
N TYR A 334 30.44 1.29 6.78
CA TYR A 334 31.61 1.94 7.37
C TYR A 334 31.60 1.90 8.91
N SER A 335 30.43 1.88 9.55
CA SER A 335 30.29 1.76 11.01
C SER A 335 30.85 0.44 11.57
N GLY A 336 31.06 -0.55 10.70
CA GLY A 336 31.54 -1.88 11.04
C GLY A 336 30.43 -2.88 11.36
N PHE A 337 29.15 -2.49 11.22
CA PHE A 337 28.02 -3.40 11.36
C PHE A 337 28.12 -4.56 10.34
N LYS A 338 28.04 -5.81 10.83
CA LYS A 338 28.16 -7.03 10.01
C LYS A 338 26.88 -7.86 9.93
N GLY A 339 25.87 -7.53 10.74
CA GLY A 339 24.61 -8.25 10.78
C GLY A 339 23.69 -7.95 9.59
N ARG A 340 22.49 -8.53 9.64
CA ARG A 340 21.34 -8.11 8.84
C ARG A 340 20.31 -7.40 9.70
N LEU A 341 19.97 -8.02 10.82
CA LEU A 341 19.06 -7.48 11.81
C LEU A 341 19.80 -6.56 12.77
N PHE A 342 19.22 -5.39 13.03
CA PHE A 342 19.66 -4.44 14.03
C PHE A 342 19.26 -4.93 15.43
N GLU A 343 19.82 -6.06 15.85
CA GLU A 343 19.58 -6.62 17.19
C GLU A 343 20.66 -6.18 18.19
N GLU A 344 20.25 -6.13 19.47
CA GLU A 344 21.07 -5.91 20.67
C GLU A 344 21.84 -4.58 20.78
N GLY A 345 21.66 -3.89 21.91
CA GLY A 345 22.38 -2.65 22.25
C GLY A 345 21.82 -1.37 21.65
N LEU A 346 21.04 -1.44 20.57
CA LEU A 346 20.30 -0.33 19.96
C LEU A 346 18.92 -0.12 20.63
N ASN A 347 18.37 1.08 20.54
CA ASN A 347 16.99 1.36 20.94
C ASN A 347 16.02 1.04 19.80
N ILE A 348 15.72 -0.25 19.60
CA ILE A 348 14.89 -0.79 18.51
C ILE A 348 14.19 -2.06 19.00
N GLY A 349 13.12 -2.49 18.32
CA GLY A 349 12.40 -3.72 18.64
C GLY A 349 11.72 -3.72 20.01
N LEU A 350 11.38 -2.53 20.52
CA LEU A 350 10.93 -2.33 21.90
C LEU A 350 11.94 -2.87 22.94
N GLY A 351 13.22 -2.90 22.59
CA GLY A 351 14.26 -3.51 23.43
C GLY A 351 14.64 -2.72 24.67
N LYS A 352 14.33 -1.41 24.71
CA LYS A 352 14.67 -0.52 25.83
C LYS A 352 13.47 0.32 26.29
N TYR A 353 12.96 1.19 25.43
CA TYR A 353 11.94 2.17 25.77
C TYR A 353 10.86 2.26 24.69
N ALA A 354 9.67 2.69 25.09
CA ALA A 354 8.57 3.13 24.22
C ALA A 354 8.76 4.61 23.80
N SER A 355 10.01 5.00 23.56
CA SER A 355 10.42 6.34 23.14
C SER A 355 11.85 6.31 22.63
N SER A 356 12.28 7.42 22.01
CA SER A 356 13.70 7.70 21.81
C SER A 356 14.46 7.85 23.14
N GLU A 357 15.78 7.81 23.06
CA GLU A 357 16.74 8.08 24.13
C GLU A 357 17.83 9.06 23.63
N PRO A 358 18.75 9.55 24.48
CA PRO A 358 19.81 10.45 24.05
C PRO A 358 20.63 9.94 22.85
N VAL A 359 20.87 10.81 21.85
CA VAL A 359 21.55 10.49 20.58
C VAL A 359 23.04 10.15 20.73
N ILE A 360 23.53 10.11 21.96
CA ILE A 360 24.92 9.80 22.32
C ILE A 360 25.06 8.41 22.95
N ASN A 361 23.97 7.66 23.12
CA ASN A 361 23.99 6.38 23.84
C ASN A 361 24.46 5.21 22.96
N ASN A 362 24.03 5.17 21.69
CA ASN A 362 24.21 3.98 20.85
C ASN A 362 25.33 4.18 19.83
N LYS A 363 26.60 4.07 20.24
CA LYS A 363 27.75 4.24 19.33
C LYS A 363 28.04 2.99 18.48
N GLN A 364 28.19 3.15 17.17
CA GLN A 364 28.71 2.13 16.23
C GLN A 364 29.78 2.74 15.31
N GLY A 365 31.03 2.34 15.50
CA GLY A 365 32.16 2.96 14.81
C GLY A 365 32.30 4.44 15.17
N GLU A 366 32.29 5.31 14.16
CA GLU A 366 32.36 6.79 14.33
C GLU A 366 30.98 7.44 14.53
N PHE A 367 29.90 6.70 14.30
CA PHE A 367 28.52 7.19 14.31
C PHE A 367 27.76 6.67 15.53
N PHE A 368 26.61 7.28 15.81
CA PHE A 368 25.65 6.85 16.82
C PHE A 368 24.31 6.59 16.14
N ASP A 369 23.48 5.70 16.68
CA ASP A 369 22.11 5.42 16.20
C ASP A 369 22.06 5.07 14.70
N ILE A 370 22.98 4.23 14.20
CA ILE A 370 22.92 3.80 12.79
C ILE A 370 21.56 3.17 12.44
N ALA A 371 20.88 2.64 13.47
CA ALA A 371 19.53 2.14 13.50
C ALA A 371 18.91 2.35 14.89
N GLY A 372 17.58 2.29 14.98
CA GLY A 372 16.82 2.55 16.20
C GLY A 372 16.74 4.04 16.56
N ASN A 373 16.14 4.32 17.72
CA ASN A 373 15.65 5.64 18.11
C ASN A 373 14.55 6.13 17.16
N VAL A 374 14.92 6.64 15.99
CA VAL A 374 13.96 7.07 14.96
C VAL A 374 14.43 6.60 13.59
N TRP A 375 13.46 6.34 12.72
CA TRP A 375 13.70 6.22 11.29
C TRP A 375 14.43 7.45 10.75
N GLN A 376 15.23 7.27 9.71
CA GLN A 376 16.05 8.36 9.13
C GLN A 376 15.56 8.69 7.73
N TRP A 377 15.04 9.90 7.53
CA TRP A 377 14.64 10.38 6.21
C TRP A 377 15.81 10.43 5.23
N THR A 378 15.57 9.98 4.00
CA THR A 378 16.50 10.06 2.87
C THR A 378 15.92 10.87 1.72
N GLU A 379 16.77 11.43 0.85
CA GLU A 379 16.32 12.12 -0.38
C GLU A 379 15.95 11.14 -1.51
N THR A 380 16.18 9.84 -1.33
CA THR A 380 15.90 8.82 -2.33
C THR A 380 14.40 8.51 -2.33
N PRO A 381 13.67 8.82 -3.42
CA PRO A 381 12.32 8.30 -3.60
C PRO A 381 12.36 6.79 -3.72
N ILE A 382 11.30 6.09 -3.32
CA ILE A 382 11.26 4.63 -3.48
C ILE A 382 11.21 4.24 -4.97
N TYR A 383 11.97 3.21 -5.31
CA TYR A 383 12.11 2.72 -6.68
C TYR A 383 12.33 1.20 -6.74
N PRO A 384 11.95 0.54 -7.84
CA PRO A 384 12.20 -0.89 -8.01
C PRO A 384 13.69 -1.14 -8.27
N PHE A 385 14.23 -2.19 -7.65
CA PHE A 385 15.54 -2.71 -8.02
C PHE A 385 15.49 -3.45 -9.37
N ASP A 386 16.65 -3.67 -9.99
CA ASP A 386 16.74 -4.44 -11.22
C ASP A 386 16.26 -5.87 -10.96
N GLY A 387 15.32 -6.36 -11.77
CA GLY A 387 14.71 -7.68 -11.55
C GLY A 387 13.69 -7.74 -10.40
N PHE A 388 13.25 -6.60 -9.88
CA PHE A 388 12.08 -6.50 -8.99
C PHE A 388 10.88 -7.26 -9.58
N LYS A 389 10.15 -7.96 -8.71
CA LYS A 389 8.90 -8.64 -9.03
C LYS A 389 7.88 -8.32 -7.96
N VAL A 390 6.67 -8.00 -8.39
CA VAL A 390 5.54 -7.77 -7.48
C VAL A 390 5.16 -9.07 -6.77
N HIS A 391 4.88 -9.01 -5.47
CA HIS A 391 4.43 -10.19 -4.74
C HIS A 391 3.00 -10.56 -5.16
N PRO A 392 2.71 -11.82 -5.55
CA PRO A 392 1.40 -12.22 -6.08
C PRO A 392 0.24 -12.11 -5.07
N LEU A 393 0.52 -12.24 -3.78
CA LEU A 393 -0.49 -12.08 -2.72
C LEU A 393 -0.70 -10.63 -2.26
N TYR A 394 0.17 -9.69 -2.64
CA TYR A 394 0.09 -8.32 -2.14
C TYR A 394 0.63 -7.32 -3.17
N ASP A 395 -0.11 -7.17 -4.26
CA ASP A 395 0.31 -6.46 -5.47
C ASP A 395 0.25 -4.92 -5.36
N ASP A 396 -0.41 -4.42 -4.31
CA ASP A 396 -0.61 -3.01 -3.99
C ASP A 396 0.23 -2.52 -2.80
N PHE A 397 1.14 -3.34 -2.25
CA PHE A 397 2.04 -2.91 -1.17
C PHE A 397 3.06 -1.85 -1.64
N THR A 398 3.89 -2.18 -2.63
CA THR A 398 4.96 -1.28 -3.08
C THR A 398 4.64 -0.50 -4.34
N THR A 399 4.08 -1.17 -5.36
CA THR A 399 3.96 -0.56 -6.70
C THR A 399 3.24 0.80 -6.74
N PRO A 400 2.25 1.08 -5.86
CA PRO A 400 1.64 2.40 -5.85
C PRO A 400 2.59 3.51 -5.40
N THR A 401 3.58 3.19 -4.56
CA THR A 401 4.55 4.14 -3.98
C THR A 401 5.67 4.56 -4.94
N TYR A 402 5.87 3.84 -6.05
CA TYR A 402 6.75 4.26 -7.15
C TYR A 402 6.11 5.41 -7.94
N ASP A 403 6.01 6.57 -7.31
CA ASP A 403 5.30 7.75 -7.82
C ASP A 403 6.08 9.06 -7.62
N ASN A 404 7.34 8.97 -7.15
CA ASN A 404 8.20 10.10 -6.79
C ASN A 404 7.61 11.05 -5.73
N LYS A 405 6.59 10.63 -5.00
CA LYS A 405 6.00 11.36 -3.86
C LYS A 405 6.28 10.66 -2.52
N HIS A 406 6.82 9.45 -2.56
CA HIS A 406 7.25 8.69 -1.39
C HIS A 406 8.77 8.66 -1.29
N ASN A 407 9.30 9.02 -0.11
CA ASN A 407 10.73 8.98 0.17
C ASN A 407 11.06 7.83 1.13
N LEU A 408 12.19 7.18 0.88
CA LEU A 408 12.67 6.09 1.72
C LEU A 408 13.09 6.62 3.08
N ILE A 409 12.75 5.85 4.12
CA ILE A 409 13.28 6.00 5.47
C ILE A 409 14.09 4.74 5.83
N LYS A 410 15.19 4.91 6.57
CA LYS A 410 16.11 3.81 6.90
C LYS A 410 16.39 3.68 8.39
N GLY A 411 16.69 2.46 8.83
CA GLY A 411 17.26 2.16 10.15
C GLY A 411 16.28 1.77 11.27
N GLY A 412 14.96 1.85 11.08
CA GLY A 412 14.00 1.55 12.14
C GLY A 412 13.95 2.61 13.24
N SER A 413 12.83 2.67 13.95
CA SER A 413 12.64 3.44 15.18
C SER A 413 12.69 2.55 16.42
N TRP A 414 12.45 3.12 17.60
CA TRP A 414 12.37 2.38 18.86
C TRP A 414 11.29 1.28 18.88
N ILE A 415 10.21 1.43 18.09
CA ILE A 415 9.11 0.46 18.01
C ILE A 415 9.25 -0.54 16.86
N SER A 416 10.10 -0.26 15.87
CA SER A 416 10.28 -1.12 14.70
C SER A 416 10.72 -2.53 15.10
N THR A 417 9.92 -3.54 14.72
CA THR A 417 10.17 -4.96 15.02
C THR A 417 10.17 -5.79 13.74
N GLY A 418 10.67 -7.03 13.79
CA GLY A 418 10.61 -7.94 12.64
C GLY A 418 11.44 -7.44 11.46
N ASN A 419 10.83 -7.36 10.28
CA ASN A 419 11.45 -6.80 9.08
C ASN A 419 11.84 -5.33 9.26
N GLU A 420 11.07 -4.50 9.97
CA GLU A 420 11.39 -3.07 10.17
C GLU A 420 12.72 -2.84 10.91
N ALA A 421 13.18 -3.85 11.67
CA ALA A 421 14.46 -3.83 12.37
C ALA A 421 15.63 -4.42 11.56
N SER A 422 15.55 -4.42 10.23
CA SER A 422 16.60 -4.94 9.33
C SER A 422 17.33 -3.84 8.59
N LYS A 423 18.58 -4.09 8.21
CA LYS A 423 19.35 -3.21 7.30
C LYS A 423 18.81 -3.24 5.88
N ASP A 424 18.09 -4.30 5.51
CA ASP A 424 17.60 -4.57 4.16
C ASP A 424 16.25 -3.89 3.90
N SER A 425 15.53 -3.50 4.95
CA SER A 425 14.17 -2.95 4.86
C SER A 425 14.10 -1.67 4.05
N ARG A 426 13.10 -1.58 3.18
CA ARG A 426 12.83 -0.39 2.35
C ARG A 426 11.39 0.04 2.57
N TYR A 427 11.21 0.96 3.51
CA TYR A 427 9.93 1.61 3.77
C TYR A 427 9.95 3.01 3.19
N ALA A 428 8.82 3.42 2.61
CA ALA A 428 8.66 4.75 2.05
C ALA A 428 7.30 5.33 2.40
N PHE A 429 7.29 6.62 2.67
CA PHE A 429 6.10 7.34 3.11
C PHE A 429 5.98 8.66 2.35
N ARG A 430 4.75 9.15 2.20
CA ARG A 430 4.52 10.52 1.75
C ARG A 430 5.27 11.48 2.67
N ARG A 431 5.89 12.48 2.07
CA ARG A 431 6.78 13.43 2.75
C ARG A 431 6.13 14.22 3.89
N HIS A 432 4.82 14.39 3.86
CA HIS A 432 4.06 15.13 4.86
C HIS A 432 3.56 14.28 6.03
N PHE A 433 3.56 12.95 5.92
CA PHE A 433 3.11 12.08 7.01
C PHE A 433 4.15 11.99 8.12
N PHE A 434 3.67 12.01 9.36
CA PHE A 434 4.49 11.77 10.52
C PHE A 434 4.68 10.27 10.73
N GLN A 435 5.91 9.91 11.09
CA GLN A 435 6.32 8.59 11.58
C GLN A 435 7.18 8.83 12.84
N HIS A 436 7.66 7.79 13.52
CA HIS A 436 8.77 7.95 14.48
C HIS A 436 10.08 8.16 13.72
N ALA A 437 10.18 9.30 13.04
CA ALA A 437 11.23 9.61 12.08
C ALA A 437 11.92 10.93 12.42
N GLY A 438 13.23 10.93 12.30
CA GLY A 438 14.09 12.11 12.32
C GLY A 438 15.05 12.04 11.14
N PHE A 439 16.24 12.60 11.30
CA PHE A 439 17.19 12.66 10.18
C PHE A 439 18.64 12.92 10.61
N ARG A 440 19.53 12.75 9.63
CA ARG A 440 20.93 13.15 9.66
C ARG A 440 21.21 14.13 8.54
N MET A 441 22.32 14.83 8.66
CA MET A 441 22.80 15.73 7.62
C MET A 441 24.03 15.15 6.93
N VAL A 442 24.06 15.32 5.61
CA VAL A 442 25.20 15.04 4.74
C VAL A 442 25.72 16.34 4.15
N LYS A 443 27.04 16.47 4.09
CA LYS A 443 27.74 17.44 3.23
C LYS A 443 28.30 16.73 2.02
N SER A 444 27.82 17.13 0.85
CA SER A 444 28.26 16.57 -0.43
C SER A 444 27.84 17.48 -1.57
N ASP A 445 28.72 17.59 -2.58
CA ASP A 445 28.44 18.26 -3.85
C ASP A 445 27.80 17.30 -4.89
N THR A 446 27.65 16.02 -4.54
CA THR A 446 27.04 15.02 -5.43
C THR A 446 25.58 15.39 -5.68
N LYS A 447 25.24 15.54 -6.96
CA LYS A 447 23.86 15.74 -7.41
C LYS A 447 23.09 14.43 -7.30
N ILE A 448 21.93 14.48 -6.66
CA ILE A 448 21.04 13.33 -6.57
C ILE A 448 20.32 13.18 -7.91
N THR A 449 20.42 11.98 -8.48
CA THR A 449 19.68 11.63 -9.69
C THR A 449 18.42 10.90 -9.25
N VAL A 450 17.26 11.53 -9.46
CA VAL A 450 15.97 10.85 -9.30
C VAL A 450 15.61 10.24 -10.65
N THR A 451 15.59 8.92 -10.72
CA THR A 451 15.12 8.22 -11.92
C THR A 451 13.61 8.29 -11.96
N ASP A 452 13.06 8.84 -13.05
CA ASP A 452 11.61 8.96 -13.22
C ASP A 452 11.04 7.62 -13.71
N PHE A 453 10.46 6.83 -12.80
CA PHE A 453 9.82 5.54 -13.10
C PHE A 453 8.36 5.70 -13.57
N ASP A 454 8.03 6.86 -14.15
CA ASP A 454 6.71 7.21 -14.69
C ASP A 454 6.18 6.27 -15.80
N TYR A 455 6.94 5.23 -16.19
CA TYR A 455 6.56 4.23 -17.18
C TYR A 455 6.22 2.91 -16.51
N GLU A 456 5.04 2.37 -16.81
CA GLU A 456 4.71 1.02 -16.40
C GLU A 456 5.50 0.01 -17.26
N SER A 457 6.24 -0.88 -16.59
CA SER A 457 7.09 -1.89 -17.21
C SER A 457 6.63 -3.32 -16.95
N ASP A 458 5.60 -3.51 -16.12
CA ASP A 458 5.01 -4.82 -15.94
C ASP A 458 4.33 -5.30 -17.20
N THR A 459 4.62 -6.54 -17.58
CA THR A 459 4.13 -7.15 -18.81
C THR A 459 2.61 -7.15 -18.87
N GLN A 460 1.90 -7.48 -17.78
CA GLN A 460 0.45 -7.57 -17.78
C GLN A 460 -0.18 -6.18 -17.88
N VAL A 461 0.25 -5.23 -17.05
CA VAL A 461 -0.30 -3.86 -17.09
C VAL A 461 0.04 -3.19 -18.42
N SER A 462 1.24 -3.39 -18.95
CA SER A 462 1.63 -2.85 -20.25
C SER A 462 0.85 -3.47 -21.41
N GLN A 463 0.55 -4.78 -21.35
CA GLN A 463 -0.32 -5.45 -22.32
C GLN A 463 -1.74 -4.90 -22.25
N TYR A 464 -2.30 -4.66 -21.05
CA TYR A 464 -3.61 -4.05 -20.89
C TYR A 464 -3.64 -2.57 -21.30
N CYS A 465 -2.57 -1.81 -21.05
CA CYS A 465 -2.41 -0.46 -21.59
C CYS A 465 -2.43 -0.49 -23.12
N ALA A 466 -1.66 -1.38 -23.75
CA ALA A 466 -1.66 -1.56 -25.20
C ALA A 466 -3.03 -2.00 -25.72
N PHE A 467 -3.71 -2.87 -24.99
CA PHE A 467 -5.02 -3.39 -25.35
C PHE A 467 -6.13 -2.33 -25.25
N HIS A 468 -6.06 -1.43 -24.26
CA HIS A 468 -7.09 -0.41 -24.01
C HIS A 468 -6.81 0.94 -24.69
N TYR A 469 -5.55 1.33 -24.84
CA TYR A 469 -5.16 2.65 -25.33
C TYR A 469 -4.37 2.61 -26.64
N GLY A 470 -3.72 1.48 -26.93
CA GLY A 470 -2.93 1.30 -28.14
C GLY A 470 -3.75 1.26 -29.43
N ALA A 471 -3.04 1.33 -30.56
CA ALA A 471 -3.65 1.27 -31.88
C ALA A 471 -4.33 -0.08 -32.16
N ASN A 472 -5.34 -0.06 -33.03
CA ASN A 472 -6.02 -1.25 -33.55
C ASN A 472 -5.00 -2.27 -34.10
N ARG A 473 -5.20 -3.54 -33.78
CA ARG A 473 -4.32 -4.65 -34.21
C ARG A 473 -5.10 -5.62 -35.08
N LEU A 474 -4.47 -6.14 -36.13
CA LEU A 474 -5.06 -7.14 -37.03
C LEU A 474 -6.41 -6.72 -37.64
N GLY A 475 -6.65 -5.41 -37.81
CA GLY A 475 -7.92 -4.88 -38.31
C GLY A 475 -9.08 -4.94 -37.31
N VAL A 476 -8.83 -5.35 -36.06
CA VAL A 476 -9.83 -5.38 -34.98
C VAL A 476 -9.84 -4.04 -34.26
N GLU A 477 -11.04 -3.50 -34.05
CA GLU A 477 -11.23 -2.26 -33.30
C GLU A 477 -10.86 -2.43 -31.82
N ASN A 478 -10.48 -1.32 -31.18
CA ASN A 478 -10.18 -1.33 -29.76
C ASN A 478 -11.36 -1.88 -28.94
N PHE A 479 -11.12 -2.96 -28.20
CA PHE A 479 -12.19 -3.71 -27.53
C PHE A 479 -12.92 -2.88 -26.47
N ALA A 480 -12.20 -2.09 -25.67
CA ALA A 480 -12.81 -1.28 -24.63
C ALA A 480 -13.75 -0.21 -25.23
N LYS A 481 -13.33 0.42 -26.34
CA LYS A 481 -14.18 1.34 -27.09
C LYS A 481 -15.39 0.64 -27.72
N ALA A 482 -15.17 -0.47 -28.43
CA ALA A 482 -16.25 -1.22 -29.08
C ALA A 482 -17.27 -1.76 -28.07
N SER A 483 -16.81 -2.19 -26.89
CA SER A 483 -17.66 -2.63 -25.79
C SER A 483 -18.54 -1.51 -25.26
N ALA A 484 -17.95 -0.34 -24.99
CA ALA A 484 -18.72 0.83 -24.53
C ALA A 484 -19.73 1.29 -25.58
N GLU A 485 -19.35 1.35 -26.86
CA GLU A 485 -20.26 1.69 -27.96
C GLU A 485 -21.43 0.68 -28.06
N TYR A 486 -21.13 -0.61 -27.90
CA TYR A 486 -22.16 -1.65 -27.82
C TYR A 486 -23.11 -1.43 -26.64
N CYS A 487 -22.58 -1.22 -25.43
CA CYS A 487 -23.37 -0.94 -24.22
C CYS A 487 -24.29 0.29 -24.41
N ILE A 488 -23.77 1.37 -24.98
CA ILE A 488 -24.53 2.59 -25.26
C ILE A 488 -25.66 2.32 -26.27
N ALA A 489 -25.38 1.54 -27.32
CA ALA A 489 -26.37 1.19 -28.34
C ALA A 489 -27.52 0.35 -27.76
N GLN A 490 -27.25 -0.55 -26.81
CA GLN A 490 -28.27 -1.34 -26.12
C GLN A 490 -29.16 -0.49 -25.21
N ASN A 491 -28.69 0.69 -24.77
CA ASN A 491 -29.46 1.54 -23.86
C ASN A 491 -30.58 2.36 -24.55
N HIS A 492 -30.81 2.21 -25.86
CA HIS A 492 -31.98 2.71 -26.65
C HIS A 492 -32.56 4.10 -26.27
N GLY A 493 -31.76 5.07 -25.83
CA GLY A 493 -32.23 6.39 -25.43
C GLY A 493 -32.95 6.46 -24.07
N LYS A 494 -32.76 5.46 -23.20
CA LYS A 494 -33.12 5.52 -21.78
C LYS A 494 -32.21 6.51 -21.03
N SER A 495 -32.49 6.70 -19.73
CA SER A 495 -31.63 7.49 -18.84
C SER A 495 -30.18 7.03 -18.95
N PHE A 496 -29.28 8.00 -19.12
CA PHE A 496 -27.83 7.83 -19.06
C PHE A 496 -27.32 8.44 -17.75
N GLY A 497 -27.90 8.05 -16.61
CA GLY A 497 -27.54 8.60 -15.31
C GLY A 497 -26.24 7.98 -14.80
N ARG A 498 -26.32 6.76 -14.26
CA ARG A 498 -25.17 6.07 -13.64
C ARG A 498 -24.85 4.77 -14.37
N ALA A 499 -23.58 4.56 -14.71
CA ALA A 499 -23.09 3.25 -15.17
C ALA A 499 -22.01 2.70 -14.23
N LEU A 500 -21.87 1.38 -14.21
CA LEU A 500 -20.77 0.66 -13.56
C LEU A 500 -20.04 -0.19 -14.59
N ASP A 501 -18.72 -0.03 -14.67
CA ASP A 501 -17.80 -0.90 -15.38
C ASP A 501 -17.09 -1.79 -14.35
N LEU A 502 -17.55 -3.03 -14.19
CA LEU A 502 -17.06 -3.99 -13.18
C LEU A 502 -16.05 -4.95 -13.82
N GLY A 503 -14.81 -4.91 -13.35
CA GLY A 503 -13.64 -5.46 -14.03
C GLY A 503 -13.07 -4.49 -15.07
N CYS A 504 -13.04 -3.20 -14.75
CA CYS A 504 -12.71 -2.13 -15.72
C CYS A 504 -11.27 -2.15 -16.24
N ALA A 505 -10.39 -2.95 -15.63
CA ALA A 505 -8.96 -2.97 -15.87
C ALA A 505 -8.37 -1.54 -15.89
N VAL A 506 -7.67 -1.17 -16.96
CA VAL A 506 -7.04 0.16 -17.06
C VAL A 506 -8.01 1.28 -17.48
N GLY A 507 -9.32 1.04 -17.47
CA GLY A 507 -10.36 2.08 -17.40
C GLY A 507 -10.90 2.67 -18.71
N ARG A 508 -10.39 2.25 -19.88
CA ARG A 508 -10.82 2.84 -21.17
C ARG A 508 -12.33 2.74 -21.41
N ALA A 509 -12.95 1.59 -21.13
CA ALA A 509 -14.39 1.41 -21.37
C ALA A 509 -15.22 2.36 -20.48
N SER A 510 -14.79 2.56 -19.23
CA SER A 510 -15.39 3.51 -18.30
C SER A 510 -15.39 4.94 -18.85
N PHE A 511 -14.27 5.41 -19.41
CA PHE A 511 -14.20 6.73 -20.05
C PHE A 511 -15.08 6.84 -21.30
N GLU A 512 -15.16 5.78 -22.11
CA GLU A 512 -16.01 5.78 -23.32
C GLU A 512 -17.49 5.78 -22.95
N LEU A 513 -17.91 5.08 -21.88
CA LEU A 513 -19.27 5.17 -21.33
C LEU A 513 -19.59 6.58 -20.84
N ALA A 514 -18.64 7.25 -20.18
CA ALA A 514 -18.81 8.62 -19.65
C ALA A 514 -19.03 9.71 -20.72
N LYS A 515 -18.85 9.39 -22.01
CA LYS A 515 -19.28 10.27 -23.11
C LYS A 515 -20.78 10.51 -23.12
N VAL A 516 -21.57 9.55 -22.65
CA VAL A 516 -23.03 9.67 -22.60
C VAL A 516 -23.59 9.58 -21.18
N PHE A 517 -22.98 8.80 -20.30
CA PHE A 517 -23.41 8.70 -18.90
C PHE A 517 -22.97 9.93 -18.10
N ASP A 518 -23.84 10.39 -17.19
CA ASP A 518 -23.55 11.51 -16.30
C ASP A 518 -22.47 11.14 -15.27
N HIS A 519 -22.45 9.87 -14.83
CA HIS A 519 -21.46 9.31 -13.91
C HIS A 519 -21.12 7.86 -14.26
N VAL A 520 -19.85 7.48 -14.18
CA VAL A 520 -19.40 6.09 -14.32
C VAL A 520 -18.53 5.71 -13.14
N ASP A 521 -18.85 4.62 -12.46
CA ASP A 521 -17.92 3.98 -11.54
C ASP A 521 -17.14 2.89 -12.30
N GLY A 522 -15.81 2.90 -12.23
CA GLY A 522 -14.95 1.84 -12.74
C GLY A 522 -14.36 1.07 -11.56
N ILE A 523 -14.62 -0.23 -11.46
CA ILE A 523 -14.14 -1.06 -10.34
C ILE A 523 -13.30 -2.20 -10.89
N ASP A 524 -12.13 -2.42 -10.31
CA ASP A 524 -11.28 -3.57 -10.61
C ASP A 524 -10.63 -4.11 -9.33
N PHE A 525 -10.32 -5.41 -9.32
CA PHE A 525 -9.65 -6.04 -8.20
C PHE A 525 -8.18 -5.60 -8.10
N SER A 526 -7.52 -5.36 -9.25
CA SER A 526 -6.12 -4.97 -9.30
C SER A 526 -5.95 -3.46 -9.07
N ALA A 527 -5.29 -3.09 -7.97
CA ALA A 527 -4.92 -1.70 -7.70
C ALA A 527 -4.03 -1.11 -8.81
N ARG A 528 -3.23 -1.94 -9.48
CA ARG A 528 -2.27 -1.53 -10.51
C ARG A 528 -2.98 -1.07 -11.78
N PHE A 529 -4.03 -1.78 -12.16
CA PHE A 529 -4.93 -1.38 -13.23
C PHE A 529 -5.65 -0.07 -12.89
N ILE A 530 -6.18 0.03 -11.66
CA ILE A 530 -6.83 1.26 -11.17
C ILE A 530 -5.87 2.45 -11.15
N LYS A 531 -4.62 2.29 -10.68
CA LYS A 531 -3.59 3.33 -10.69
C LYS A 531 -3.31 3.83 -12.11
N THR A 532 -3.31 2.94 -13.10
CA THR A 532 -3.14 3.31 -14.52
C THR A 532 -4.34 4.12 -15.02
N ALA A 533 -5.56 3.71 -14.65
CA ALA A 533 -6.78 4.42 -15.01
C ALA A 533 -6.84 5.82 -14.38
N ILE A 534 -6.47 5.95 -13.11
CA ILE A 534 -6.33 7.24 -12.39
C ILE A 534 -5.23 8.09 -13.04
N SER A 535 -4.11 7.50 -13.49
CA SER A 535 -3.07 8.24 -14.21
C SER A 535 -3.59 8.89 -15.49
N MET A 536 -4.44 8.19 -16.27
CA MET A 536 -5.13 8.80 -17.42
C MET A 536 -6.03 9.97 -16.99
N GLN A 537 -6.74 9.82 -15.87
CA GLN A 537 -7.65 10.82 -15.34
C GLN A 537 -6.92 12.08 -14.86
N GLU A 538 -5.85 11.94 -14.08
CA GLU A 538 -5.13 13.05 -13.47
C GLU A 538 -4.18 13.75 -14.45
N ARG A 539 -3.47 12.97 -15.26
CA ARG A 539 -2.40 13.48 -16.15
C ARG A 539 -2.85 13.68 -17.59
N GLY A 540 -3.99 13.09 -17.97
CA GLY A 540 -4.48 13.10 -19.35
C GLY A 540 -3.67 12.20 -20.28
N GLU A 541 -2.82 11.30 -19.75
CA GLU A 541 -2.04 10.35 -20.55
C GLU A 541 -1.65 9.08 -19.77
N VAL A 542 -1.38 8.01 -20.52
CA VAL A 542 -0.84 6.75 -20.00
C VAL A 542 0.47 6.42 -20.72
N ARG A 543 1.49 6.02 -19.96
CA ARG A 543 2.85 5.71 -20.44
C ARG A 543 3.22 4.27 -20.06
N TYR A 544 3.65 3.47 -21.04
CA TYR A 544 3.93 2.03 -20.83
C TYR A 544 4.88 1.44 -21.87
N ASN A 545 5.48 0.30 -21.53
CA ASN A 545 6.46 -0.40 -22.38
C ASN A 545 5.91 -1.70 -22.97
N THR A 546 5.89 -1.83 -24.30
CA THR A 546 5.52 -3.09 -24.96
C THR A 546 6.74 -3.88 -25.39
N ILE A 547 6.75 -5.19 -25.18
CA ILE A 547 7.81 -6.08 -25.66
C ILE A 547 7.73 -6.17 -27.19
N THR A 548 8.83 -5.89 -27.89
CA THR A 548 8.91 -6.08 -29.35
C THR A 548 9.45 -7.45 -29.70
N GLU A 549 10.61 -7.82 -29.15
CA GLU A 549 11.32 -9.08 -29.41
C GLU A 549 12.31 -9.38 -28.28
N GLY A 550 12.21 -10.56 -27.65
CA GLY A 550 13.06 -10.91 -26.50
C GLY A 550 12.92 -9.91 -25.36
N GLU A 551 14.03 -9.30 -24.96
CA GLU A 551 14.08 -8.24 -23.93
C GLU A 551 13.93 -6.82 -24.51
N LEU A 552 13.83 -6.68 -25.84
CA LEU A 552 13.65 -5.39 -26.49
C LEU A 552 12.23 -4.87 -26.25
N THR A 553 12.12 -3.61 -25.83
CA THR A 553 10.86 -2.93 -25.56
C THR A 553 10.69 -1.67 -26.42
N HIS A 554 9.45 -1.23 -26.55
CA HIS A 554 9.07 0.02 -27.19
C HIS A 554 8.23 0.86 -26.23
N PHE A 555 8.58 2.14 -26.10
CA PHE A 555 7.89 3.11 -25.25
C PHE A 555 6.65 3.62 -25.96
N ASN A 556 5.50 3.57 -25.28
CA ASN A 556 4.23 4.06 -25.77
C ASN A 556 3.71 5.18 -24.84
N VAL A 557 3.08 6.18 -25.46
CA VAL A 557 2.34 7.23 -24.75
C VAL A 557 1.02 7.41 -25.48
N ASN A 558 -0.09 7.33 -24.75
CA ASN A 558 -1.42 7.59 -25.27
C ASN A 558 -2.07 8.71 -24.47
N LYS A 559 -2.54 9.75 -25.16
CA LYS A 559 -3.14 10.94 -24.53
C LYS A 559 -4.65 10.92 -24.65
N ALA A 560 -5.34 11.37 -23.60
CA ALA A 560 -6.78 11.58 -23.59
C ALA A 560 -7.25 12.51 -24.73
N SER A 561 -6.44 13.49 -25.11
CA SER A 561 -6.70 14.40 -26.24
C SER A 561 -6.86 13.65 -27.55
N ASP A 562 -6.00 12.67 -27.81
CA ASP A 562 -5.94 11.95 -29.08
C ASP A 562 -7.08 10.93 -29.19
N LEU A 563 -7.64 10.56 -28.04
CA LEU A 563 -8.73 9.59 -27.89
C LEU A 563 -10.11 10.27 -27.75
N GLY A 564 -10.15 11.60 -27.68
CA GLY A 564 -11.39 12.36 -27.46
C GLY A 564 -12.03 12.11 -26.09
N LEU A 565 -11.20 11.98 -25.05
CA LEU A 565 -11.63 11.65 -23.67
C LEU A 565 -11.50 12.81 -22.69
N VAL A 566 -10.91 13.94 -23.08
CA VAL A 566 -10.58 15.05 -22.16
C VAL A 566 -11.80 15.53 -21.38
N ASP A 567 -12.94 15.72 -22.06
CA ASP A 567 -14.15 16.30 -21.46
C ASP A 567 -14.91 15.34 -20.53
N VAL A 568 -14.49 14.07 -20.44
CA VAL A 568 -15.18 13.02 -19.68
C VAL A 568 -14.36 12.47 -18.52
N LEU A 569 -13.08 12.85 -18.39
CA LEU A 569 -12.21 12.34 -17.32
C LEU A 569 -12.79 12.59 -15.92
N SER A 570 -13.45 13.74 -15.70
CA SER A 570 -14.03 14.11 -14.42
C SER A 570 -15.37 13.43 -14.10
N LYS A 571 -15.92 12.63 -15.02
CA LYS A 571 -17.20 11.92 -14.84
C LYS A 571 -17.02 10.47 -14.40
N VAL A 572 -15.77 10.01 -14.29
CA VAL A 572 -15.45 8.62 -13.93
C VAL A 572 -14.82 8.59 -12.55
N ASN A 573 -15.27 7.70 -11.68
CA ASN A 573 -14.61 7.42 -10.42
C ASN A 573 -14.07 5.99 -10.44
N PHE A 574 -12.76 5.83 -10.24
CA PHE A 574 -12.12 4.52 -10.17
C PHE A 574 -11.96 4.05 -8.73
N HIS A 575 -12.26 2.78 -8.48
CA HIS A 575 -12.17 2.15 -7.16
C HIS A 575 -11.49 0.79 -7.27
N GLN A 576 -10.60 0.47 -6.34
CA GLN A 576 -10.18 -0.91 -6.13
C GLN A 576 -11.28 -1.66 -5.35
N GLY A 577 -11.69 -2.84 -5.83
CA GLY A 577 -12.73 -3.61 -5.15
C GLY A 577 -12.90 -5.04 -5.65
N ASP A 578 -13.32 -5.92 -4.74
CA ASP A 578 -13.70 -7.29 -5.05
C ASP A 578 -15.15 -7.31 -5.57
N ALA A 579 -15.33 -7.77 -6.82
CA ALA A 579 -16.64 -7.93 -7.44
C ALA A 579 -17.57 -8.87 -6.63
N GLY A 580 -17.00 -9.84 -5.92
CA GLY A 580 -17.74 -10.73 -5.03
C GLY A 580 -18.06 -10.14 -3.66
N ASN A 581 -17.55 -8.95 -3.34
CA ASN A 581 -17.76 -8.28 -2.06
C ASN A 581 -17.84 -6.75 -2.22
N LEU A 582 -18.67 -6.29 -3.16
CA LEU A 582 -18.81 -4.87 -3.46
C LEU A 582 -19.43 -4.09 -2.28
N LYS A 583 -18.85 -2.94 -1.96
CA LYS A 583 -19.36 -2.05 -0.91
C LYS A 583 -20.82 -1.59 -1.23
N PRO A 584 -21.68 -1.32 -0.22
CA PRO A 584 -23.11 -1.02 -0.45
C PRO A 584 -23.39 0.23 -1.29
N GLN A 585 -22.50 1.23 -1.33
CA GLN A 585 -22.72 2.47 -2.08
C GLN A 585 -22.76 2.30 -3.60
N PHE A 586 -22.28 1.16 -4.11
CA PHE A 586 -22.31 0.88 -5.55
C PHE A 586 -23.70 0.36 -5.93
N ASP A 587 -24.67 1.25 -6.03
CA ASP A 587 -26.07 0.93 -6.34
C ASP A 587 -26.70 1.91 -7.36
N ASN A 588 -27.96 1.64 -7.70
CA ASN A 588 -28.82 2.48 -8.54
C ASN A 588 -28.26 2.77 -9.95
N TYR A 589 -27.68 1.76 -10.59
CA TYR A 589 -27.10 1.88 -11.94
C TYR A 589 -28.12 1.67 -13.05
N ASP A 590 -28.12 2.54 -14.06
CA ASP A 590 -28.91 2.34 -15.28
C ASP A 590 -28.31 1.24 -16.17
N LEU A 591 -26.98 1.07 -16.10
CA LEU A 591 -26.23 0.04 -16.81
C LEU A 591 -25.07 -0.48 -15.95
N ILE A 592 -24.93 -1.80 -15.87
CA ILE A 592 -23.73 -2.46 -15.37
C ILE A 592 -23.12 -3.29 -16.49
N PHE A 593 -21.85 -3.07 -16.78
CA PHE A 593 -21.05 -3.83 -17.72
C PHE A 593 -20.04 -4.70 -16.98
N MET A 594 -20.01 -6.00 -17.31
CA MET A 594 -19.02 -6.96 -16.82
C MET A 594 -18.23 -7.49 -18.01
N GLY A 595 -17.11 -6.82 -18.34
CA GLY A 595 -16.29 -7.12 -19.50
C GLY A 595 -15.20 -8.15 -19.22
N ASN A 596 -15.32 -9.37 -19.76
CA ASN A 596 -14.37 -10.48 -19.60
C ASN A 596 -14.04 -10.83 -18.13
N LEU A 597 -15.00 -10.60 -17.23
CA LEU A 597 -14.84 -10.81 -15.79
C LEU A 597 -15.40 -12.15 -15.32
N VAL A 598 -16.55 -12.58 -15.84
CA VAL A 598 -17.35 -13.65 -15.23
C VAL A 598 -16.61 -14.99 -15.12
N ASP A 599 -15.78 -15.34 -16.09
CA ASP A 599 -14.97 -16.57 -16.12
C ASP A 599 -13.61 -16.40 -15.43
N ARG A 600 -13.47 -15.34 -14.63
CA ARG A 600 -12.33 -15.05 -13.74
C ARG A 600 -12.75 -14.95 -12.26
N LEU A 601 -14.04 -15.09 -11.97
CA LEU A 601 -14.56 -15.07 -10.60
C LEU A 601 -14.49 -16.46 -9.97
N SER A 602 -14.22 -16.53 -8.67
CA SER A 602 -14.24 -17.78 -7.92
C SER A 602 -15.64 -18.35 -7.74
N ASN A 603 -16.66 -17.49 -7.62
CA ASN A 603 -18.07 -17.88 -7.52
C ASN A 603 -18.97 -16.94 -8.37
N PRO A 604 -18.98 -17.12 -9.70
CA PRO A 604 -19.67 -16.20 -10.62
C PRO A 604 -21.19 -16.14 -10.41
N ALA A 605 -21.82 -17.25 -10.01
CA ALA A 605 -23.27 -17.32 -9.80
C ALA A 605 -23.73 -16.35 -8.71
N GLU A 606 -23.04 -16.33 -7.58
CA GLU A 606 -23.36 -15.42 -6.47
C GLU A 606 -23.11 -13.96 -6.86
N VAL A 607 -21.99 -13.67 -7.53
CA VAL A 607 -21.69 -12.31 -8.00
C VAL A 607 -22.80 -11.78 -8.91
N ILE A 608 -23.26 -12.57 -9.89
CA ILE A 608 -24.31 -12.14 -10.83
C ILE A 608 -25.62 -11.86 -10.10
N LYS A 609 -26.02 -12.74 -9.16
CA LYS A 609 -27.24 -12.56 -8.36
C LYS A 609 -27.19 -11.31 -7.49
N GLU A 610 -26.03 -10.93 -6.98
CA GLU A 610 -25.87 -9.69 -6.21
C GLU A 610 -25.78 -8.45 -7.12
N VAL A 611 -25.07 -8.53 -8.24
CA VAL A 611 -24.88 -7.42 -9.18
C VAL A 611 -26.20 -7.00 -9.81
N ILE A 612 -27.07 -7.93 -10.21
CA ILE A 612 -28.37 -7.57 -10.82
C ILE A 612 -29.24 -6.75 -9.85
N LYS A 613 -29.09 -6.90 -8.53
CA LYS A 613 -29.82 -6.12 -7.53
C LYS A 613 -29.39 -4.65 -7.48
N ARG A 614 -28.23 -4.31 -8.04
CA ARG A 614 -27.67 -2.96 -8.11
C ARG A 614 -28.08 -2.20 -9.39
N VAL A 615 -28.67 -2.90 -10.37
CA VAL A 615 -29.21 -2.32 -11.62
C VAL A 615 -30.59 -1.76 -11.35
N ASN A 616 -30.96 -0.57 -11.81
CA ASN A 616 -32.33 -0.07 -11.70
C ASN A 616 -33.33 -1.00 -12.42
N VAL A 617 -34.58 -1.06 -11.95
CA VAL A 617 -35.63 -1.79 -12.67
C VAL A 617 -35.77 -1.24 -14.08
N GLY A 618 -35.69 -2.10 -15.09
CA GLY A 618 -35.65 -1.71 -16.50
C GLY A 618 -34.28 -1.27 -17.03
N GLY A 619 -33.27 -1.15 -16.16
CA GLY A 619 -31.86 -0.99 -16.51
C GLY A 619 -31.24 -2.29 -17.03
N LEU A 620 -29.96 -2.21 -17.44
CA LEU A 620 -29.27 -3.30 -18.14
C LEU A 620 -28.10 -3.87 -17.35
N LEU A 621 -27.97 -5.19 -17.35
CA LEU A 621 -26.76 -5.93 -17.02
C LEU A 621 -26.21 -6.56 -18.29
N ILE A 622 -25.01 -6.15 -18.71
CA ILE A 622 -24.34 -6.67 -19.89
C ILE A 622 -23.13 -7.48 -19.46
N ILE A 623 -23.16 -8.78 -19.73
CA ILE A 623 -22.08 -9.72 -19.39
C ILE A 623 -21.39 -10.12 -20.68
N ALA A 624 -20.11 -9.76 -20.81
CA ALA A 624 -19.27 -10.15 -21.92
C ALA A 624 -18.19 -11.12 -21.43
N SER A 625 -18.00 -12.24 -22.11
CA SER A 625 -16.93 -13.18 -21.78
C SER A 625 -16.61 -14.10 -22.95
N PRO A 626 -15.35 -14.54 -23.09
CA PRO A 626 -15.02 -15.64 -23.99
C PRO A 626 -15.50 -17.00 -23.45
N PHE A 627 -16.00 -17.05 -22.20
CA PHE A 627 -16.46 -18.25 -21.49
C PHE A 627 -15.44 -19.38 -21.52
N THR A 628 -14.16 -19.02 -21.30
CA THR A 628 -13.06 -19.98 -21.40
C THR A 628 -13.04 -21.01 -20.29
N TRP A 629 -13.59 -20.64 -19.13
CA TRP A 629 -13.67 -21.42 -17.89
C TRP A 629 -12.40 -22.22 -17.58
N LEU A 630 -11.61 -21.72 -16.64
CA LEU A 630 -10.35 -22.35 -16.24
C LEU A 630 -10.35 -22.55 -14.73
N GLU A 631 -10.00 -23.76 -14.28
CA GLU A 631 -9.99 -24.14 -12.85
C GLU A 631 -9.03 -23.30 -12.00
N GLU A 632 -8.05 -22.66 -12.64
CA GLU A 632 -7.13 -21.73 -11.96
C GLU A 632 -7.86 -20.51 -11.38
N TYR A 633 -8.91 -20.02 -12.07
CA TYR A 633 -9.72 -18.88 -11.65
C TYR A 633 -11.03 -19.30 -10.98
N THR A 634 -11.78 -20.19 -11.62
CA THR A 634 -13.10 -20.64 -11.16
C THR A 634 -13.04 -22.13 -10.86
N PRO A 635 -13.20 -22.55 -9.59
CA PRO A 635 -13.32 -23.96 -9.23
C PRO A 635 -14.37 -24.65 -10.09
N ARG A 636 -14.11 -25.90 -10.50
CA ARG A 636 -14.92 -26.62 -11.48
C ARG A 636 -16.40 -26.71 -11.09
N GLU A 637 -16.67 -26.90 -9.81
CA GLU A 637 -17.98 -26.92 -9.19
C GLU A 637 -18.77 -25.61 -9.31
N ASN A 638 -18.08 -24.49 -9.57
CA ASN A 638 -18.66 -23.15 -9.68
C ASN A 638 -18.75 -22.66 -11.13
N TRP A 639 -18.43 -23.49 -12.12
CA TRP A 639 -18.62 -23.12 -13.53
C TRP A 639 -20.12 -22.98 -13.80
N LEU A 640 -20.53 -21.87 -14.41
CA LEU A 640 -21.94 -21.67 -14.74
C LEU A 640 -22.39 -22.62 -15.86
N GLY A 641 -21.56 -22.76 -16.89
CA GLY A 641 -21.86 -23.57 -18.06
C GLY A 641 -20.59 -23.99 -18.79
N GLY A 642 -20.73 -24.42 -20.05
CA GLY A 642 -19.61 -24.96 -20.83
C GLY A 642 -19.31 -26.42 -20.47
N TYR A 643 -20.30 -27.16 -19.99
CA TYR A 643 -20.16 -28.57 -19.62
C TYR A 643 -21.42 -29.39 -19.91
N LYS A 644 -21.31 -30.71 -19.74
CA LYS A 644 -22.46 -31.61 -19.71
C LYS A 644 -22.82 -31.92 -18.27
N ASP A 645 -24.08 -31.74 -17.92
CA ASP A 645 -24.58 -32.03 -16.57
C ASP A 645 -24.65 -33.54 -16.28
N ASP A 646 -25.07 -33.90 -15.06
CA ASP A 646 -25.18 -35.30 -14.61
C ASP A 646 -26.20 -36.11 -15.43
N SER A 647 -27.12 -35.45 -16.15
CA SER A 647 -28.07 -36.08 -17.06
C SER A 647 -27.50 -36.28 -18.48
N GLY A 648 -26.32 -35.72 -18.75
CA GLY A 648 -25.65 -35.73 -20.05
C GLY A 648 -26.10 -34.62 -21.00
N GLU A 649 -26.98 -33.72 -20.55
CA GLU A 649 -27.43 -32.55 -21.31
C GLU A 649 -26.35 -31.46 -21.32
N THR A 650 -26.24 -30.74 -22.44
CA THR A 650 -25.22 -29.69 -22.59
C THR A 650 -25.76 -28.38 -22.04
N LEU A 651 -25.09 -27.85 -21.01
CA LEU A 651 -25.40 -26.53 -20.46
C LEU A 651 -24.42 -25.51 -21.02
N SER A 652 -24.91 -24.62 -21.89
CA SER A 652 -24.10 -23.49 -22.39
C SER A 652 -24.00 -22.39 -21.33
N SER A 653 -22.93 -21.58 -21.38
CA SER A 653 -22.78 -20.45 -20.46
C SER A 653 -23.93 -19.44 -20.59
N THR A 654 -24.42 -19.18 -21.80
CA THR A 654 -25.61 -18.34 -22.04
C THR A 654 -26.85 -18.89 -21.33
N GLN A 655 -27.12 -20.19 -21.50
CA GLN A 655 -28.29 -20.81 -20.86
C GLN A 655 -28.16 -20.75 -19.34
N ALA A 656 -26.98 -21.03 -18.80
CA ALA A 656 -26.72 -20.91 -17.37
C ALA A 656 -26.88 -19.49 -16.82
N LEU A 657 -26.51 -18.46 -17.59
CA LEU A 657 -26.75 -17.06 -17.23
C LEU A 657 -28.26 -16.76 -17.19
N ILE A 658 -29.02 -17.24 -18.17
CA ILE A 658 -30.48 -17.13 -18.21
C ILE A 658 -31.09 -17.80 -16.97
N ASP A 659 -30.67 -19.03 -16.66
CA ASP A 659 -31.19 -19.80 -15.53
C ASP A 659 -30.86 -19.13 -14.19
N THR A 660 -29.65 -18.57 -14.07
CA THR A 660 -29.20 -17.82 -12.88
C THR A 660 -30.04 -16.55 -12.66
N LEU A 661 -30.49 -15.91 -13.75
CA LEU A 661 -31.20 -14.63 -13.73
C LEU A 661 -32.72 -14.75 -13.93
N ALA A 662 -33.28 -15.95 -14.11
CA ALA A 662 -34.64 -16.18 -14.61
C ALA A 662 -35.76 -15.43 -13.87
N ASN A 663 -35.57 -15.13 -12.57
CA ASN A 663 -36.56 -14.43 -11.74
C ASN A 663 -36.25 -12.94 -11.52
N SER A 664 -35.16 -12.43 -12.08
CA SER A 664 -34.66 -11.07 -11.81
C SER A 664 -34.33 -10.28 -13.06
N ALA A 665 -34.09 -10.95 -14.18
CA ALA A 665 -33.87 -10.29 -15.47
C ALA A 665 -34.31 -11.16 -16.65
N GLU A 666 -34.62 -10.51 -17.76
CA GLU A 666 -34.93 -11.13 -19.04
C GLU A 666 -33.81 -10.87 -20.05
N LEU A 667 -33.46 -11.87 -20.88
CA LEU A 667 -32.54 -11.68 -21.99
C LEU A 667 -33.22 -10.80 -23.06
N VAL A 668 -32.57 -9.72 -23.47
CA VAL A 668 -33.16 -8.70 -24.36
C VAL A 668 -33.00 -9.05 -25.84
N SER A 669 -31.91 -9.72 -26.19
CA SER A 669 -31.58 -10.09 -27.57
C SER A 669 -30.67 -11.31 -27.62
N GLU A 670 -30.55 -11.92 -28.80
CA GLU A 670 -29.54 -12.94 -29.05
C GLU A 670 -28.12 -12.42 -28.71
N PRO A 671 -27.26 -13.25 -28.12
CA PRO A 671 -25.89 -12.85 -27.79
C PRO A 671 -25.09 -12.47 -29.04
N GLN A 672 -24.21 -11.48 -28.91
CA GLN A 672 -23.35 -11.02 -30.01
C GLN A 672 -21.88 -11.19 -29.65
N GLU A 673 -21.05 -11.52 -30.64
CA GLU A 673 -19.61 -11.68 -30.45
C GLU A 673 -18.85 -10.44 -30.92
N ILE A 674 -18.01 -9.90 -30.04
CA ILE A 674 -17.09 -8.81 -30.37
C ILE A 674 -15.65 -9.36 -30.30
N PRO A 675 -14.87 -9.30 -31.39
CA PRO A 675 -13.49 -9.73 -31.38
C PRO A 675 -12.59 -8.77 -30.60
N PHE A 676 -11.51 -9.31 -30.05
CA PHE A 676 -10.47 -8.54 -29.39
C PHE A 676 -9.09 -9.17 -29.61
N VAL A 677 -8.05 -8.32 -29.50
CA VAL A 677 -6.66 -8.73 -29.72
C VAL A 677 -5.78 -8.24 -28.59
N ILE A 678 -5.12 -9.16 -27.90
CA ILE A 678 -4.07 -8.85 -26.91
C ILE A 678 -2.72 -9.15 -27.57
N ALA A 679 -1.84 -8.15 -27.62
CA ALA A 679 -0.50 -8.31 -28.17
C ALA A 679 0.47 -8.70 -27.06
N GLU A 680 1.08 -9.88 -27.15
CA GLU A 680 2.14 -10.31 -26.22
C GLU A 680 3.50 -9.74 -26.63
N THR A 681 3.78 -9.75 -27.94
CA THR A 681 4.95 -9.11 -28.55
C THR A 681 4.57 -8.44 -29.88
N GLN A 682 5.53 -7.87 -30.61
CA GLN A 682 5.27 -7.34 -31.94
C GLN A 682 4.70 -8.39 -32.92
N ARG A 683 5.03 -9.67 -32.72
CA ARG A 683 4.67 -10.77 -33.65
C ARG A 683 3.78 -11.85 -33.02
N LYS A 684 3.60 -11.86 -31.70
CA LYS A 684 2.73 -12.80 -30.98
C LYS A 684 1.48 -12.08 -30.48
N HIS A 685 0.32 -12.54 -30.94
CA HIS A 685 -0.98 -11.96 -30.60
C HIS A 685 -1.94 -13.07 -30.19
N GLN A 686 -2.79 -12.79 -29.21
CA GLN A 686 -3.98 -13.57 -28.90
C GLN A 686 -5.18 -12.90 -29.57
N TYR A 687 -5.83 -13.62 -30.49
CA TYR A 687 -7.09 -13.21 -31.11
C TYR A 687 -8.23 -13.99 -30.45
N THR A 688 -9.24 -13.32 -29.92
CA THR A 688 -10.33 -13.96 -29.17
C THR A 688 -11.66 -13.25 -29.44
N PHE A 689 -12.78 -13.94 -29.24
CA PHE A 689 -14.12 -13.36 -29.27
C PHE A 689 -14.67 -13.32 -27.86
N SER A 690 -15.31 -12.21 -27.50
CA SER A 690 -16.10 -12.11 -26.28
C SER A 690 -17.58 -12.07 -26.66
N GLN A 691 -18.38 -12.93 -26.05
CA GLN A 691 -19.82 -13.01 -26.30
C GLN A 691 -20.58 -12.16 -25.28
N PHE A 692 -21.34 -11.18 -25.79
CA PHE A 692 -22.11 -10.20 -25.04
C PHE A 692 -23.54 -10.68 -24.85
N ASN A 693 -23.94 -10.87 -23.59
CA ASN A 693 -25.28 -11.24 -23.17
C ASN A 693 -25.93 -10.03 -22.48
N VAL A 694 -27.10 -9.60 -22.96
CA VAL A 694 -27.78 -8.38 -22.50
C VAL A 694 -29.03 -8.75 -21.72
N PHE A 695 -29.02 -8.46 -20.42
CA PHE A 695 -30.12 -8.73 -19.51
C PHE A 695 -30.77 -7.42 -19.07
N LYS A 696 -32.09 -7.38 -19.05
CA LYS A 696 -32.86 -6.26 -18.52
C LYS A 696 -33.49 -6.66 -17.19
N ARG A 697 -33.22 -5.89 -16.14
CA ARG A 697 -33.80 -6.15 -14.82
C ARG A 697 -35.33 -6.02 -14.86
N ILE A 698 -36.02 -7.00 -14.30
CA ILE A 698 -37.48 -7.00 -14.11
C ILE A 698 -37.84 -6.79 -12.63
N LEU A 699 -39.13 -6.55 -12.36
CA LEU A 699 -39.66 -6.31 -11.02
C LEU A 699 -39.66 -7.56 -10.12
#